data_AF-A0A820RCD8-F1
#
_entry.id   AF-A0A820RCD8-F1
#
_cell.length_a   1.000
_cell.length_b   1.000
_cell.length_c   1.000
_cell.angle_alpha   90.00
_cell.angle_beta   90.00
_cell.angle_gamma   90.00
#
_symmetry.space_group_name_H-M   'P 1'
#
loop_
_entity.id
_entity.type
_entity.pdbx_description
1 polymer ?
#
loop_
_entity_poly.entity_id
_entity_poly.type
_entity_poly.pdbx_seq_one_letter_code
_entity_poly.pdbx_strand_id
1 'polypeptide(L)'
;MSKYILVFLISILLELFFVPQCLTQTNDVFEAFSQQDETSYIDAFSTLIKDSYSVPLPQGLAAACKNQNQVTATTVKSITTSMLSSNLQIFCGTETICTIPADFTVTMNSNLNIAALVLSGSLTWNDISQTSSDQWLCAGYIAVNGGQFNMNLTSKQGYIYIKNNGLKHTTIYTRAFSAYNAGKIHVSGRPLARTWSLLANRGTYGMSSISLLHKPEDMGWRVGDRIVIAPTMTSSRGNAEDYTIGGFEANNTIKLLNKDGTSSGIISSIFESKALFTGENMTALMQAEIINLSRNIIITGDDFQHVNCVNDVASGKPSDSAQADHCSCWTNINRNKCTLGLHTIAIGPGSILSLQYTRIEKCGQRGILGKYCYGHQRGTTIHGTHLATIENNVYNDIRGATIYIEDGNEMYNRIFYNVGICPWAKSGEKRGCTIPGTDNDQSDTTLNQAGLWGLSFTNYAIGNRFANNYNGMLYQEQGFESGRGQLSGLECLSFQRIGRLEGNTFHGCGRFGTYVLANVFPKKTDRSVDKNGLPTLSTCREWTTNGEDNGLPATFMHNIDYGNVFVGQYNAGDLQYRFHTSIENNNLIYWKETKNFQDGCSSHIADSFYGSGNLALPGGHGAFILENMVFNNQVHFESSHHCQI
;
A
#
# COMPACT_ATOMS: atom_id res chain seq x y z
N MET A 1 -7.30 49.21 -15.24
CA MET A 1 -7.95 47.94 -14.82
C MET A 1 -7.65 46.73 -15.72
N SER A 2 -7.12 46.85 -16.94
CA SER A 2 -6.87 45.69 -17.82
C SER A 2 -5.45 45.06 -17.73
N LYS A 3 -4.46 45.72 -17.11
CA LYS A 3 -3.09 45.19 -16.96
C LYS A 3 -2.82 44.37 -15.69
N TYR A 4 -3.70 44.42 -14.68
CA TYR A 4 -3.52 43.69 -13.42
C TYR A 4 -4.16 42.29 -13.41
N ILE A 5 -5.05 41.99 -14.35
CA ILE A 5 -5.68 40.67 -14.48
C ILE A 5 -4.77 39.68 -15.23
N LEU A 6 -3.89 40.17 -16.12
CA LEU A 6 -2.97 39.32 -16.88
C LEU A 6 -1.80 38.79 -16.02
N VAL A 7 -1.35 39.55 -15.02
CA VAL A 7 -0.26 39.15 -14.10
C VAL A 7 -0.74 38.11 -13.08
N PHE A 8 -2.01 38.18 -12.68
CA PHE A 8 -2.60 37.22 -11.73
C PHE A 8 -2.89 35.84 -12.38
N LEU A 9 -3.30 35.83 -13.65
CA LEU A 9 -3.50 34.59 -14.41
C LEU A 9 -2.16 33.91 -14.81
N ILE A 10 -1.09 34.69 -14.99
CA ILE A 10 0.25 34.14 -15.29
C ILE A 10 0.90 33.55 -14.03
N SER A 11 0.65 34.10 -12.83
CA SER A 11 1.26 33.58 -11.58
C SER A 11 0.67 32.24 -11.13
N ILE A 12 -0.64 32.01 -11.32
CA ILE A 12 -1.28 30.72 -11.01
C ILE A 12 -0.89 29.63 -12.03
N LEU A 13 -0.61 30.02 -13.28
CA LEU A 13 -0.08 29.11 -14.30
C LEU A 13 1.43 28.84 -14.14
N LEU A 14 2.20 29.69 -13.45
CA LEU A 14 3.62 29.45 -13.20
C LEU A 14 3.87 28.47 -12.03
N GLU A 15 3.04 28.45 -11.00
CA GLU A 15 3.24 27.55 -9.84
C GLU A 15 3.00 26.07 -10.15
N LEU A 16 2.17 25.76 -11.15
CA LEU A 16 1.94 24.38 -11.63
C LEU A 16 3.04 23.87 -12.57
N PHE A 17 3.91 24.75 -13.07
CA PHE A 17 4.89 24.44 -14.12
C PHE A 17 6.35 24.69 -13.73
N PHE A 18 6.67 25.04 -12.48
CA PHE A 18 8.07 25.32 -12.07
C PHE A 18 8.84 24.14 -11.46
N VAL A 19 8.26 22.94 -11.43
CA VAL A 19 8.98 21.70 -11.10
C VAL A 19 9.82 21.10 -12.26
N PRO A 20 9.62 21.38 -13.57
CA PRO A 20 10.48 20.82 -14.62
C PRO A 20 11.70 21.67 -15.01
N GLN A 21 11.77 22.98 -14.70
CA GLN A 21 12.71 23.87 -15.41
C GLN A 21 14.15 23.96 -14.86
N CYS A 22 14.49 23.29 -13.75
CA CYS A 22 15.89 23.01 -13.39
C CYS A 22 16.36 21.60 -13.80
N LEU A 23 15.53 20.84 -14.52
CA LEU A 23 15.86 19.52 -15.07
C LEU A 23 15.91 19.58 -16.61
N THR A 24 16.75 20.45 -17.16
CA THR A 24 17.09 20.44 -18.60
C THR A 24 18.42 19.74 -18.84
N GLN A 25 18.59 18.54 -18.28
CA GLN A 25 19.53 17.54 -18.81
C GLN A 25 18.97 16.13 -18.56
N THR A 26 18.17 15.64 -19.51
CA THR A 26 18.20 14.30 -20.14
C THR A 26 16.81 13.98 -20.70
N ASN A 27 16.76 13.44 -21.91
CA ASN A 27 15.56 13.04 -22.66
C ASN A 27 14.83 11.81 -22.06
N ASP A 28 14.73 11.68 -20.73
CA ASP A 28 14.13 10.52 -20.04
C ASP A 28 12.69 10.78 -19.55
N VAL A 29 11.98 11.74 -20.14
CA VAL A 29 10.53 11.88 -19.92
C VAL A 29 9.86 10.88 -20.85
N PHE A 30 9.46 9.69 -20.33
CA PHE A 30 8.24 8.93 -20.65
C PHE A 30 8.39 7.43 -20.35
N GLU A 31 8.28 6.98 -19.10
CA GLU A 31 8.12 5.52 -18.88
C GLU A 31 7.16 5.09 -17.74
N ALA A 32 6.51 5.95 -16.94
CA ALA A 32 5.46 5.53 -15.98
C ALA A 32 4.04 5.94 -16.44
N PHE A 33 2.99 5.17 -16.14
CA PHE A 33 1.61 5.43 -16.59
C PHE A 33 1.08 6.76 -16.01
N SER A 34 0.67 7.66 -16.91
CA SER A 34 -0.10 8.87 -16.57
C SER A 34 -1.59 8.60 -16.61
N GLN A 35 -2.40 9.44 -15.96
CA GLN A 35 -3.85 9.22 -15.85
C GLN A 35 -4.57 9.02 -17.20
N GLN A 36 -4.04 9.59 -18.29
CA GLN A 36 -4.58 9.50 -19.65
C GLN A 36 -4.15 8.23 -20.43
N ASP A 37 -3.22 7.43 -19.90
CA ASP A 37 -2.60 6.29 -20.59
C ASP A 37 -3.46 5.01 -20.53
N GLU A 38 -4.79 5.11 -20.44
CA GLU A 38 -5.65 3.94 -20.29
C GLU A 38 -5.47 2.94 -21.44
N THR A 39 -5.50 3.40 -22.70
CA THR A 39 -5.39 2.51 -23.87
C THR A 39 -4.10 1.69 -23.81
N SER A 40 -2.95 2.37 -23.62
CA SER A 40 -1.65 1.71 -23.50
C SER A 40 -1.60 0.74 -22.32
N TYR A 41 -2.25 1.07 -21.22
CA TYR A 41 -2.32 0.21 -20.04
C TYR A 41 -3.14 -1.06 -20.30
N ILE A 42 -4.29 -0.93 -20.96
CA ILE A 42 -5.14 -2.07 -21.32
C ILE A 42 -4.44 -2.96 -22.35
N ASP A 43 -3.75 -2.37 -23.33
CA ASP A 43 -3.01 -3.12 -24.34
C ASP A 43 -1.83 -3.90 -23.72
N ALA A 44 -1.12 -3.29 -22.78
CA ALA A 44 -0.01 -3.92 -22.05
C ALA A 44 -0.48 -4.90 -20.95
N PHE A 45 -1.77 -4.93 -20.60
CA PHE A 45 -2.27 -5.59 -19.39
C PHE A 45 -1.83 -7.05 -19.26
N SER A 46 -1.89 -7.80 -20.35
CA SER A 46 -1.45 -9.20 -20.38
C SER A 46 0.02 -9.36 -19.97
N THR A 47 0.90 -8.47 -20.43
CA THR A 47 2.30 -8.42 -19.98
C THR A 47 2.39 -7.96 -18.54
N LEU A 48 1.63 -6.95 -18.11
CA LEU A 48 1.68 -6.42 -16.74
C LEU A 48 1.42 -7.53 -15.71
N ILE A 49 0.43 -8.39 -15.96
CA ILE A 49 0.07 -9.49 -15.05
C ILE A 49 0.84 -10.79 -15.31
N LYS A 50 1.58 -10.92 -16.42
CA LYS A 50 2.32 -12.14 -16.79
C LYS A 50 3.28 -12.62 -15.70
N ASP A 51 3.92 -11.67 -15.04
CA ASP A 51 4.89 -11.93 -13.95
C ASP A 51 4.25 -11.81 -12.56
N SER A 52 2.96 -11.44 -12.49
CA SER A 52 2.20 -11.55 -11.26
C SER A 52 2.06 -13.03 -10.93
N TYR A 53 2.82 -13.48 -9.94
CA TYR A 53 2.76 -14.86 -9.50
C TYR A 53 1.45 -15.07 -8.74
N SER A 54 0.57 -15.93 -9.26
CA SER A 54 -0.53 -16.52 -8.48
C SER A 54 -0.17 -17.94 -8.09
N VAL A 55 -0.55 -18.36 -6.88
CA VAL A 55 -0.32 -19.74 -6.45
C VAL A 55 -1.06 -20.69 -7.41
N PRO A 56 -0.41 -21.73 -7.96
CA PRO A 56 -1.09 -22.72 -8.77
C PRO A 56 -2.26 -23.33 -8.00
N LEU A 57 -3.45 -23.30 -8.62
CA LEU A 57 -4.66 -23.83 -8.01
C LEU A 57 -4.62 -25.37 -8.01
N PRO A 58 -5.12 -26.03 -6.95
CA PRO A 58 -5.37 -27.47 -6.98
C PRO A 58 -6.23 -27.84 -8.18
N GLN A 59 -5.94 -28.98 -8.83
CA GLN A 59 -6.63 -29.40 -10.05
C GLN A 59 -8.16 -29.47 -9.86
N GLY A 60 -8.61 -30.00 -8.72
CA GLY A 60 -10.03 -30.09 -8.39
C GLY A 60 -10.71 -28.72 -8.21
N LEU A 61 -10.01 -27.77 -7.60
CA LEU A 61 -10.49 -26.40 -7.46
C LEU A 61 -10.59 -25.71 -8.82
N ALA A 62 -9.54 -25.80 -9.63
CA ALA A 62 -9.51 -25.21 -10.96
C ALA A 62 -10.64 -25.76 -11.84
N ALA A 63 -10.85 -27.07 -11.84
CA ALA A 63 -11.92 -27.71 -12.60
C ALA A 63 -13.33 -27.30 -12.11
N ALA A 64 -13.53 -27.16 -10.80
CA ALA A 64 -14.84 -26.89 -10.22
C ALA A 64 -15.23 -25.40 -10.20
N CYS A 65 -14.27 -24.48 -10.09
CA CYS A 65 -14.54 -23.09 -9.71
C CYS A 65 -14.00 -22.05 -10.68
N LYS A 66 -12.89 -22.31 -11.37
CA LYS A 66 -12.23 -21.31 -12.21
C LYS A 66 -13.02 -21.06 -13.50
N ASN A 67 -13.23 -19.78 -13.82
CA ASN A 67 -13.87 -19.28 -15.04
C ASN A 67 -15.20 -19.98 -15.35
N GLN A 68 -15.96 -20.32 -14.32
CA GLN A 68 -17.30 -20.86 -14.49
C GLN A 68 -18.22 -19.75 -15.02
N ASN A 69 -19.14 -20.11 -15.91
CA ASN A 69 -20.04 -19.16 -16.56
C ASN A 69 -20.86 -18.33 -15.55
N GLN A 70 -21.40 -17.19 -16.01
CA GLN A 70 -22.30 -16.39 -15.20
C GLN A 70 -23.50 -17.20 -14.72
N VAL A 71 -23.91 -16.96 -13.48
CA VAL A 71 -25.04 -17.64 -12.84
C VAL A 71 -26.17 -16.64 -12.65
N THR A 72 -27.35 -16.94 -13.16
CA THR A 72 -28.60 -16.21 -12.90
C THR A 72 -29.28 -16.74 -11.63
N ALA A 73 -28.55 -16.78 -10.51
CA ALA A 73 -29.07 -17.29 -9.25
C ALA A 73 -30.08 -16.29 -8.66
N THR A 74 -31.38 -16.54 -8.87
CA THR A 74 -32.47 -15.83 -8.18
C THR A 74 -32.98 -16.59 -6.95
N THR A 75 -32.60 -17.86 -6.81
CA THR A 75 -33.07 -18.74 -5.74
C THR A 75 -32.15 -18.63 -4.52
N VAL A 76 -32.75 -18.29 -3.39
CA VAL A 76 -32.09 -18.25 -2.07
C VAL A 76 -32.50 -19.49 -1.28
N LYS A 77 -31.52 -20.21 -0.72
CA LYS A 77 -31.76 -21.38 0.14
C LYS A 77 -31.20 -21.14 1.53
N SER A 78 -32.05 -21.30 2.54
CA SER A 78 -31.68 -21.11 3.93
C SER A 78 -31.70 -22.41 4.69
N ILE A 79 -30.60 -22.71 5.40
CA ILE A 79 -30.58 -23.86 6.31
C ILE A 79 -31.45 -23.59 7.54
N THR A 80 -31.95 -24.67 8.13
CA THR A 80 -32.77 -24.67 9.35
C THR A 80 -32.17 -25.53 10.47
N THR A 81 -30.98 -26.10 10.23
CA THR A 81 -30.20 -26.87 11.20
C THR A 81 -28.71 -26.71 10.90
N SER A 82 -27.88 -26.80 11.93
CA SER A 82 -26.41 -26.83 11.78
C SER A 82 -25.98 -28.09 11.03
N MET A 83 -25.00 -27.97 10.13
CA MET A 83 -24.58 -29.08 9.28
C MET A 83 -23.14 -29.00 8.81
N LEU A 84 -22.66 -30.08 8.21
CA LEU A 84 -21.34 -30.15 7.57
C LEU A 84 -21.39 -29.54 6.17
N SER A 85 -20.27 -29.03 5.67
CA SER A 85 -20.17 -28.47 4.31
C SER A 85 -20.52 -29.48 3.22
N SER A 86 -20.28 -30.77 3.45
CA SER A 86 -20.70 -31.85 2.53
C SER A 86 -22.22 -31.90 2.35
N ASN A 87 -22.98 -31.70 3.43
CA ASN A 87 -24.44 -31.67 3.40
C ASN A 87 -24.94 -30.34 2.83
N LEU A 88 -24.25 -29.24 3.16
CA LEU A 88 -24.57 -27.93 2.60
C LEU A 88 -24.41 -27.90 1.08
N GLN A 89 -23.37 -28.55 0.55
CA GLN A 89 -23.15 -28.69 -0.88
C GLN A 89 -24.35 -29.37 -1.58
N ILE A 90 -24.90 -30.43 -0.99
CA ILE A 90 -26.08 -31.14 -1.52
C ILE A 90 -27.32 -30.24 -1.43
N PHE A 91 -27.48 -29.54 -0.31
CA PHE A 91 -28.64 -28.68 -0.07
C PHE A 91 -28.68 -27.46 -1.01
N CYS A 92 -27.58 -26.70 -1.09
CA CYS A 92 -27.50 -25.46 -1.86
C CYS A 92 -27.12 -25.68 -3.34
N GLY A 93 -26.33 -26.70 -3.66
CA GLY A 93 -25.82 -26.88 -5.03
C GLY A 93 -24.99 -25.69 -5.52
N THR A 94 -24.72 -25.64 -6.82
CA THR A 94 -23.82 -24.64 -7.43
C THR A 94 -24.51 -23.36 -7.89
N GLU A 95 -25.85 -23.36 -7.93
CA GLU A 95 -26.66 -22.31 -8.58
C GLU A 95 -27.51 -21.47 -7.62
N THR A 96 -27.43 -21.70 -6.30
CA THR A 96 -28.23 -20.94 -5.32
C THR A 96 -27.38 -20.03 -4.44
N ILE A 97 -27.99 -18.94 -3.97
CA ILE A 97 -27.46 -18.13 -2.88
C ILE A 97 -27.78 -18.86 -1.57
N CYS A 98 -26.74 -19.34 -0.90
CA CYS A 98 -26.86 -20.12 0.32
C CYS A 98 -26.82 -19.19 1.54
N THR A 99 -27.84 -19.24 2.39
CA THR A 99 -27.92 -18.45 3.62
C THR A 99 -27.75 -19.33 4.85
N ILE A 100 -26.90 -18.89 5.77
CA ILE A 100 -26.71 -19.48 7.10
C ILE A 100 -27.29 -18.48 8.11
N PRO A 101 -28.54 -18.65 8.57
CA PRO A 101 -29.17 -17.77 9.55
C PRO A 101 -28.45 -17.75 10.89
N ALA A 102 -28.84 -16.79 11.72
CA ALA A 102 -28.51 -16.81 13.15
C ALA A 102 -28.87 -18.18 13.76
N ASP A 103 -28.12 -18.57 14.79
CA ASP A 103 -28.24 -19.85 15.51
C ASP A 103 -27.70 -21.10 14.80
N PHE A 104 -27.42 -21.05 13.49
CA PHE A 104 -26.87 -22.19 12.76
C PHE A 104 -25.38 -22.07 12.48
N THR A 105 -24.71 -23.22 12.50
CA THR A 105 -23.28 -23.35 12.21
C THR A 105 -23.05 -24.33 11.07
N VAL A 106 -22.19 -23.93 10.13
CA VAL A 106 -21.62 -24.83 9.13
C VAL A 106 -20.18 -25.15 9.49
N THR A 107 -19.86 -26.45 9.53
CA THR A 107 -18.48 -26.92 9.76
C THR A 107 -17.89 -27.45 8.46
N MET A 108 -16.76 -26.88 8.04
CA MET A 108 -16.10 -27.21 6.77
C MET A 108 -15.34 -28.54 6.87
N ASN A 109 -15.94 -29.63 6.37
CA ASN A 109 -15.37 -30.98 6.32
C ASN A 109 -15.05 -31.49 4.90
N SER A 110 -15.47 -30.73 3.89
CA SER A 110 -15.29 -31.03 2.48
C SER A 110 -15.22 -29.74 1.67
N ASN A 111 -14.85 -29.85 0.40
CA ASN A 111 -14.99 -28.74 -0.54
C ASN A 111 -16.44 -28.25 -0.61
N LEU A 112 -16.60 -26.94 -0.85
CA LEU A 112 -17.89 -26.29 -0.99
C LEU A 112 -17.87 -25.34 -2.20
N ASN A 113 -18.78 -25.53 -3.14
CA ASN A 113 -18.96 -24.72 -4.35
C ASN A 113 -20.44 -24.33 -4.48
N ILE A 114 -20.71 -23.05 -4.27
CA ILE A 114 -22.04 -22.46 -4.21
C ILE A 114 -22.08 -21.17 -5.04
N ALA A 115 -23.26 -20.68 -5.41
CA ALA A 115 -23.33 -19.48 -6.22
C ALA A 115 -22.90 -18.25 -5.42
N ALA A 116 -23.39 -18.10 -4.19
CA ALA A 116 -22.92 -17.11 -3.21
C ALA A 116 -23.25 -17.57 -1.78
N LEU A 117 -22.59 -16.96 -0.79
CA LEU A 117 -22.78 -17.25 0.64
C LEU A 117 -23.17 -15.98 1.39
N VAL A 118 -24.25 -16.04 2.18
CA VAL A 118 -24.64 -15.01 3.14
C VAL A 118 -24.70 -15.63 4.54
N LEU A 119 -23.99 -15.03 5.49
CA LEU A 119 -23.72 -15.62 6.80
C LEU A 119 -24.15 -14.69 7.93
N SER A 120 -25.24 -15.02 8.61
CA SER A 120 -25.65 -14.43 9.89
C SER A 120 -25.41 -15.35 11.09
N GLY A 121 -25.26 -16.65 10.85
CA GLY A 121 -24.78 -17.62 11.82
C GLY A 121 -23.26 -17.75 11.82
N SER A 122 -22.74 -18.98 11.88
CA SER A 122 -21.30 -19.25 11.90
C SER A 122 -20.83 -20.22 10.83
N LEU A 123 -19.63 -20.00 10.29
CA LEU A 123 -18.88 -20.97 9.51
C LEU A 123 -17.55 -21.23 10.22
N THR A 124 -17.26 -22.49 10.51
CA THR A 124 -16.01 -22.92 11.15
C THR A 124 -15.21 -23.82 10.24
N TRP A 125 -13.91 -23.54 10.14
CA TRP A 125 -12.98 -24.30 9.32
C TRP A 125 -11.63 -24.37 10.01
N ASN A 126 -11.23 -25.56 10.45
CA ASN A 126 -9.93 -25.74 11.10
C ASN A 126 -9.24 -27.06 10.71
N ASP A 127 -8.03 -27.28 11.21
CA ASP A 127 -7.25 -28.49 10.91
C ASP A 127 -7.98 -29.79 11.32
N ILE A 128 -8.88 -29.75 12.33
CA ILE A 128 -9.67 -30.90 12.78
C ILE A 128 -10.84 -31.14 11.82
N SER A 129 -11.55 -30.09 11.43
CA SER A 129 -12.72 -30.20 10.57
C SER A 129 -12.35 -30.58 9.14
N GLN A 130 -11.27 -30.00 8.60
CA GLN A 130 -10.81 -30.26 7.25
C GLN A 130 -10.29 -31.70 7.12
N THR A 131 -10.84 -32.49 6.20
CA THR A 131 -10.49 -33.92 6.08
C THR A 131 -9.30 -34.17 5.14
N SER A 132 -9.11 -33.32 4.13
CA SER A 132 -8.04 -33.43 3.12
C SER A 132 -6.82 -32.54 3.42
N SER A 133 -5.69 -32.80 2.75
CA SER A 133 -4.49 -31.93 2.78
C SER A 133 -4.79 -30.50 2.33
N ASP A 134 -5.64 -30.38 1.33
CA ASP A 134 -6.10 -29.14 0.71
C ASP A 134 -7.63 -29.17 0.58
N GLN A 135 -8.29 -28.06 0.93
CA GLN A 135 -9.74 -27.91 0.84
C GLN A 135 -10.10 -26.50 0.38
N TRP A 136 -11.24 -26.34 -0.28
CA TRP A 136 -11.64 -25.07 -0.86
C TRP A 136 -13.12 -24.72 -0.69
N LEU A 137 -13.37 -23.41 -0.55
CA LEU A 137 -14.68 -22.78 -0.59
C LEU A 137 -14.75 -21.85 -1.81
N CYS A 138 -15.69 -22.09 -2.71
CA CYS A 138 -15.92 -21.27 -3.89
C CYS A 138 -17.30 -20.60 -3.86
N ALA A 139 -17.33 -19.29 -4.05
CA ALA A 139 -18.56 -18.48 -4.08
C ALA A 139 -18.35 -17.22 -4.93
N GLY A 140 -19.41 -16.67 -5.55
CA GLY A 140 -19.36 -15.39 -6.27
C GLY A 140 -19.14 -14.19 -5.34
N TYR A 141 -19.68 -14.29 -4.13
CA TYR A 141 -19.34 -13.46 -2.99
C TYR A 141 -19.60 -14.24 -1.70
N ILE A 142 -18.92 -13.83 -0.63
CA ILE A 142 -19.15 -14.29 0.74
C ILE A 142 -19.40 -13.05 1.59
N ALA A 143 -20.63 -12.91 2.07
CA ALA A 143 -21.10 -11.74 2.82
C ALA A 143 -21.41 -12.15 4.27
N VAL A 144 -20.55 -11.79 5.21
CA VAL A 144 -20.75 -12.05 6.64
C VAL A 144 -21.53 -10.89 7.25
N ASN A 145 -22.83 -11.13 7.49
CA ASN A 145 -23.84 -10.17 7.93
C ASN A 145 -24.22 -10.42 9.39
N GLY A 146 -23.50 -9.81 10.34
CA GLY A 146 -23.68 -10.03 11.78
C GLY A 146 -23.21 -11.40 12.29
N GLY A 147 -22.86 -12.32 11.40
CA GLY A 147 -22.36 -13.66 11.70
C GLY A 147 -20.85 -13.73 11.88
N GLN A 148 -20.32 -14.96 11.86
CA GLN A 148 -18.89 -15.22 12.04
C GLN A 148 -18.33 -16.23 11.03
N PHE A 149 -17.27 -15.83 10.33
CA PHE A 149 -16.45 -16.73 9.52
C PHE A 149 -15.12 -16.98 10.24
N ASN A 150 -14.91 -18.19 10.72
CA ASN A 150 -13.73 -18.57 11.51
C ASN A 150 -12.93 -19.66 10.77
N MET A 151 -11.75 -19.29 10.27
CA MET A 151 -10.82 -20.20 9.60
C MET A 151 -9.47 -20.20 10.31
N ASN A 152 -9.02 -21.36 10.79
CA ASN A 152 -7.73 -21.53 11.44
C ASN A 152 -7.04 -22.80 10.95
N LEU A 153 -6.07 -22.66 10.04
CA LEU A 153 -5.28 -23.76 9.50
C LEU A 153 -3.81 -23.52 9.78
N THR A 154 -3.18 -24.41 10.54
CA THR A 154 -1.76 -24.35 10.88
C THR A 154 -0.93 -25.35 10.08
N SER A 155 -1.55 -26.47 9.72
CA SER A 155 -0.88 -27.61 9.09
C SER A 155 -1.36 -27.92 7.67
N LYS A 156 -2.60 -27.53 7.34
CA LYS A 156 -3.25 -27.83 6.06
C LYS A 156 -3.35 -26.61 5.14
N GLN A 157 -3.57 -26.89 3.86
CA GLN A 157 -3.83 -25.88 2.84
C GLN A 157 -5.33 -25.57 2.73
N GLY A 158 -5.66 -24.29 2.60
CA GLY A 158 -7.05 -23.85 2.44
C GLY A 158 -7.18 -22.73 1.41
N TYR A 159 -8.24 -22.80 0.62
CA TYR A 159 -8.50 -21.82 -0.44
C TYR A 159 -9.90 -21.21 -0.30
N ILE A 160 -9.97 -19.89 -0.25
CA ILE A 160 -11.20 -19.12 -0.41
C ILE A 160 -11.17 -18.55 -1.84
N TYR A 161 -12.03 -19.08 -2.71
CA TYR A 161 -12.06 -18.77 -4.13
C TYR A 161 -13.29 -17.93 -4.49
N ILE A 162 -13.06 -16.69 -4.90
CA ILE A 162 -14.12 -15.76 -5.28
C ILE A 162 -14.32 -15.79 -6.80
N LYS A 163 -15.45 -16.38 -7.22
CA LYS A 163 -15.82 -16.58 -8.63
C LYS A 163 -16.29 -15.28 -9.27
N ASN A 164 -16.00 -15.12 -10.55
CA ASN A 164 -16.59 -14.10 -11.41
C ASN A 164 -17.88 -14.63 -12.06
N ASN A 165 -18.90 -14.89 -11.25
CA ASN A 165 -20.15 -15.49 -11.71
C ASN A 165 -21.28 -14.47 -11.95
N GLY A 166 -20.98 -13.17 -11.95
CA GLY A 166 -21.95 -12.09 -12.22
C GLY A 166 -22.87 -11.71 -11.05
N LEU A 167 -22.88 -12.45 -9.93
CA LEU A 167 -23.74 -12.10 -8.79
C LEU A 167 -23.24 -10.87 -8.06
N LYS A 168 -24.16 -9.96 -7.73
CA LYS A 168 -23.94 -8.71 -7.01
C LYS A 168 -24.71 -8.70 -5.69
N HIS A 169 -24.02 -8.48 -4.58
CA HIS A 169 -24.66 -8.14 -3.32
C HIS A 169 -25.00 -6.64 -3.29
N THR A 170 -26.08 -6.25 -2.59
CA THR A 170 -26.56 -4.86 -2.53
C THR A 170 -25.58 -3.91 -1.85
N THR A 171 -24.98 -4.31 -0.73
CA THR A 171 -24.01 -3.49 0.05
C THR A 171 -22.55 -3.69 -0.36
N ILE A 172 -22.11 -4.94 -0.50
CA ILE A 172 -20.70 -5.31 -0.71
C ILE A 172 -20.38 -5.66 -2.16
N TYR A 173 -21.33 -5.44 -3.07
CA TYR A 173 -21.16 -5.56 -4.52
C TYR A 173 -20.72 -6.96 -5.00
N THR A 174 -19.97 -7.02 -6.11
CA THR A 174 -19.54 -8.24 -6.79
C THR A 174 -18.17 -8.69 -6.32
N ARG A 175 -17.91 -10.01 -6.35
CA ARG A 175 -16.58 -10.60 -6.10
C ARG A 175 -15.98 -10.22 -4.74
N ALA A 176 -16.81 -10.27 -3.71
CA ALA A 176 -16.47 -9.82 -2.37
C ALA A 176 -16.22 -10.99 -1.41
N PHE A 177 -15.23 -10.83 -0.53
CA PHE A 177 -15.16 -11.54 0.74
C PHE A 177 -15.19 -10.51 1.87
N SER A 178 -16.34 -10.36 2.53
CA SER A 178 -16.61 -9.18 3.33
C SER A 178 -17.30 -9.44 4.67
N ALA A 179 -16.97 -8.58 5.62
CA ALA A 179 -17.66 -8.43 6.88
C ALA A 179 -18.46 -7.13 6.85
N TYR A 180 -19.75 -7.20 7.13
CA TYR A 180 -20.59 -6.01 7.24
C TYR A 180 -21.66 -6.19 8.32
N ASN A 181 -22.22 -5.07 8.79
CA ASN A 181 -23.31 -5.07 9.77
C ASN A 181 -22.99 -5.93 11.01
N ALA A 182 -21.89 -5.61 11.71
CA ALA A 182 -21.35 -6.36 12.84
C ALA A 182 -20.82 -7.78 12.53
N GLY A 183 -20.67 -8.14 11.26
CA GLY A 183 -20.06 -9.40 10.85
C GLY A 183 -18.58 -9.50 11.23
N LYS A 184 -18.10 -10.71 11.51
CA LYS A 184 -16.72 -10.95 11.92
C LYS A 184 -16.07 -12.01 11.05
N ILE A 185 -14.94 -11.67 10.45
CA ILE A 185 -14.08 -12.60 9.72
C ILE A 185 -12.77 -12.74 10.49
N HIS A 186 -12.44 -13.97 10.86
CA HIS A 186 -11.15 -14.36 11.43
C HIS A 186 -10.54 -15.46 10.56
N VAL A 187 -9.41 -15.14 9.91
CA VAL A 187 -8.63 -16.09 9.13
C VAL A 187 -7.20 -16.08 9.66
N SER A 188 -6.72 -17.23 10.13
CA SER A 188 -5.35 -17.38 10.62
C SER A 188 -4.69 -18.62 10.02
N GLY A 189 -3.60 -18.39 9.30
CA GLY A 189 -2.77 -19.43 8.70
C GLY A 189 -1.64 -19.90 9.61
N ARG A 190 -0.68 -20.61 9.01
CA ARG A 190 0.58 -21.02 9.64
C ARG A 190 1.34 -19.80 10.15
N PRO A 191 1.62 -19.69 11.46
CA PRO A 191 2.41 -18.58 11.99
C PRO A 191 3.81 -18.47 11.38
N LEU A 192 4.23 -17.24 11.13
CA LEU A 192 5.60 -16.87 10.75
C LEU A 192 6.10 -15.86 11.79
N ALA A 193 7.23 -16.12 12.41
CA ALA A 193 7.82 -15.16 13.35
C ALA A 193 8.28 -13.89 12.63
N ARG A 194 8.68 -14.01 11.36
CA ARG A 194 8.96 -12.89 10.45
C ARG A 194 8.54 -13.22 9.03
N THR A 195 7.95 -12.24 8.35
CA THR A 195 7.53 -12.36 6.95
C THR A 195 8.62 -11.92 5.96
N TRP A 196 9.66 -11.25 6.46
CA TRP A 196 10.78 -10.73 5.68
C TRP A 196 12.08 -10.68 6.50
N SER A 197 13.21 -10.58 5.81
CA SER A 197 14.54 -10.37 6.37
C SER A 197 15.33 -9.39 5.50
N LEU A 198 16.55 -9.05 5.92
CA LEU A 198 17.53 -8.33 5.12
C LEU A 198 18.63 -9.27 4.65
N LEU A 199 19.25 -8.90 3.54
CA LEU A 199 20.40 -9.58 2.98
C LEU A 199 21.62 -9.37 3.88
N ALA A 200 22.28 -10.43 4.32
CA ALA A 200 23.47 -10.32 5.16
C ALA A 200 24.71 -9.94 4.35
N ASN A 201 24.89 -10.54 3.17
CA ASN A 201 26.04 -10.35 2.31
C ASN A 201 25.60 -9.91 0.92
N ARG A 202 26.37 -9.02 0.27
CA ARG A 202 26.05 -8.52 -1.07
C ARG A 202 25.75 -9.67 -2.04
N GLY A 203 24.61 -9.58 -2.72
CA GLY A 203 24.22 -10.50 -3.78
C GLY A 203 24.88 -10.07 -5.08
N THR A 204 25.61 -10.98 -5.72
CA THR A 204 26.33 -10.71 -6.98
C THR A 204 25.97 -11.72 -8.05
N TYR A 205 26.16 -11.33 -9.32
CA TYR A 205 25.95 -12.17 -10.48
C TYR A 205 26.56 -13.57 -10.33
N GLY A 206 25.81 -14.60 -10.69
CA GLY A 206 26.29 -15.98 -10.67
C GLY A 206 26.09 -16.74 -9.36
N MET A 207 25.67 -16.06 -8.28
CA MET A 207 25.39 -16.73 -7.00
C MET A 207 24.11 -17.56 -7.06
N SER A 208 24.14 -18.77 -6.51
CA SER A 208 22.97 -19.67 -6.38
C SER A 208 22.46 -19.81 -4.94
N SER A 209 22.96 -18.97 -4.03
CA SER A 209 22.59 -18.95 -2.62
C SER A 209 22.79 -17.56 -2.03
N ILE A 210 22.01 -17.21 -1.01
CA ILE A 210 22.14 -15.94 -0.29
C ILE A 210 22.09 -16.17 1.22
N SER A 211 22.79 -15.32 1.98
CA SER A 211 22.74 -15.34 3.45
C SER A 211 21.82 -14.23 3.95
N LEU A 212 21.00 -14.54 4.95
CA LEU A 212 20.06 -13.60 5.56
C LEU A 212 20.54 -13.16 6.95
N LEU A 213 20.17 -11.95 7.38
CA LEU A 213 20.45 -11.49 8.75
C LEU A 213 19.77 -12.37 9.81
N HIS A 214 18.57 -12.85 9.52
CA HIS A 214 17.79 -13.71 10.41
C HIS A 214 17.80 -15.15 9.91
N LYS A 215 17.79 -16.11 10.84
CA LYS A 215 17.75 -17.53 10.53
C LYS A 215 16.40 -17.94 9.91
N PRO A 216 16.36 -18.44 8.66
CA PRO A 216 15.12 -18.77 7.95
C PRO A 216 14.16 -19.69 8.72
N GLU A 217 14.71 -20.71 9.37
CA GLU A 217 13.94 -21.71 10.11
C GLU A 217 13.25 -21.09 11.34
N ASP A 218 13.93 -20.18 12.04
CA ASP A 218 13.38 -19.51 13.23
C ASP A 218 12.31 -18.48 12.82
N MET A 219 12.37 -17.96 11.59
CA MET A 219 11.31 -17.14 11.00
C MET A 219 10.06 -17.94 10.61
N GLY A 220 10.14 -19.27 10.58
CA GLY A 220 9.07 -20.17 10.11
C GLY A 220 9.04 -20.35 8.60
N TRP A 221 10.10 -19.99 7.89
CA TRP A 221 10.23 -20.21 6.44
C TRP A 221 10.50 -21.69 6.16
N ARG A 222 10.12 -22.16 4.97
CA ARG A 222 10.30 -23.56 4.57
C ARG A 222 10.92 -23.67 3.18
N VAL A 223 11.58 -24.80 2.92
CA VAL A 223 11.93 -25.22 1.56
C VAL A 223 10.64 -25.27 0.73
N GLY A 224 10.69 -24.74 -0.49
CA GLY A 224 9.53 -24.54 -1.36
C GLY A 224 8.82 -23.20 -1.17
N ASP A 225 9.13 -22.41 -0.12
CA ASP A 225 8.58 -21.06 -0.01
C ASP A 225 9.15 -20.16 -1.14
N ARG A 226 8.30 -19.27 -1.66
CA ARG A 226 8.69 -18.28 -2.67
C ARG A 226 9.16 -17.01 -1.99
N ILE A 227 10.26 -16.47 -2.49
CA ILE A 227 10.86 -15.23 -2.00
C ILE A 227 11.09 -14.24 -3.12
N VAL A 228 11.16 -12.95 -2.78
CA VAL A 228 11.57 -11.88 -3.68
C VAL A 228 12.66 -11.06 -3.02
N ILE A 229 13.69 -10.71 -3.78
CA ILE A 229 14.78 -9.83 -3.36
C ILE A 229 14.52 -8.43 -3.92
N ALA A 230 14.48 -7.43 -3.04
CA ALA A 230 14.25 -6.04 -3.41
C ALA A 230 15.44 -5.47 -4.21
N PRO A 231 15.19 -4.76 -5.31
CA PRO A 231 16.24 -4.05 -6.01
C PRO A 231 16.79 -2.91 -5.16
N THR A 232 18.09 -2.64 -5.29
CA THR A 232 18.81 -1.57 -4.58
C THR A 232 19.35 -0.50 -5.52
N MET A 233 18.92 -0.49 -6.78
CA MET A 233 19.29 0.55 -7.74
C MET A 233 18.57 1.86 -7.45
N THR A 234 19.21 2.98 -7.78
CA THR A 234 18.66 4.31 -7.54
C THR A 234 17.51 4.66 -8.50
N SER A 235 16.62 5.56 -8.06
CA SER A 235 15.66 6.26 -8.93
C SER A 235 14.68 5.37 -9.71
N SER A 236 14.16 4.32 -9.08
CA SER A 236 13.23 3.32 -9.63
C SER A 236 13.78 2.64 -10.88
N ARG A 237 15.08 2.36 -10.95
CA ARG A 237 15.72 1.75 -12.14
C ARG A 237 15.98 0.26 -11.97
N GLY A 238 15.74 -0.31 -10.80
CA GLY A 238 16.06 -1.70 -10.51
C GLY A 238 14.93 -2.66 -10.84
N ASN A 239 15.28 -3.93 -11.03
CA ASN A 239 14.33 -5.03 -11.12
C ASN A 239 14.55 -5.99 -9.95
N ALA A 240 13.46 -6.42 -9.32
CA ALA A 240 13.51 -7.47 -8.32
C ALA A 240 13.75 -8.84 -8.99
N GLU A 241 14.24 -9.79 -8.19
CA GLU A 241 14.35 -11.18 -8.61
C GLU A 241 13.57 -12.08 -7.65
N ASP A 242 12.88 -13.07 -8.20
CA ASP A 242 12.05 -14.01 -7.46
C ASP A 242 12.58 -15.45 -7.55
N TYR A 243 12.57 -16.12 -6.40
CA TYR A 243 13.16 -17.45 -6.25
C TYR A 243 12.27 -18.36 -5.41
N THR A 244 12.56 -19.65 -5.48
CA THR A 244 12.06 -20.65 -4.53
C THR A 244 13.20 -21.08 -3.62
N ILE A 245 12.93 -21.23 -2.32
CA ILE A 245 13.90 -21.76 -1.37
C ILE A 245 14.15 -23.24 -1.68
N GLY A 246 15.36 -23.59 -2.10
CA GLY A 246 15.76 -24.97 -2.39
C GLY A 246 16.30 -25.74 -1.20
N GLY A 247 16.75 -25.05 -0.16
CA GLY A 247 17.39 -25.66 1.00
C GLY A 247 17.92 -24.62 1.97
N PHE A 248 18.15 -25.04 3.21
CA PHE A 248 18.81 -24.25 4.24
C PHE A 248 20.23 -24.78 4.47
N GLU A 249 21.16 -23.86 4.69
CA GLU A 249 22.58 -24.12 4.91
C GLU A 249 23.09 -23.33 6.12
N ALA A 250 24.35 -23.57 6.51
CA ALA A 250 24.99 -22.85 7.61
C ALA A 250 24.98 -21.32 7.39
N ASN A 251 25.12 -20.58 8.48
CA ASN A 251 25.18 -19.11 8.49
C ASN A 251 23.95 -18.44 7.87
N ASN A 252 22.75 -18.95 8.18
CA ASN A 252 21.47 -18.42 7.70
C ASN A 252 21.37 -18.34 6.16
N THR A 253 22.01 -19.29 5.47
CA THR A 253 22.09 -19.30 4.01
C THR A 253 20.96 -20.12 3.41
N ILE A 254 20.37 -19.61 2.34
CA ILE A 254 19.34 -20.31 1.57
C ILE A 254 19.87 -20.63 0.16
N LYS A 255 19.60 -21.84 -0.32
CA LYS A 255 19.79 -22.19 -1.74
C LYS A 255 18.66 -21.63 -2.56
N LEU A 256 18.99 -21.06 -3.72
CA LEU A 256 18.02 -20.53 -4.66
C LEU A 256 17.71 -21.58 -5.72
N LEU A 257 16.42 -21.82 -5.92
CA LEU A 257 15.88 -22.43 -7.13
C LEU A 257 15.18 -21.35 -7.94
N ASN A 258 15.10 -21.55 -9.25
CA ASN A 258 14.27 -20.72 -10.13
C ASN A 258 12.84 -20.67 -9.59
N LYS A 259 12.08 -19.68 -10.06
CA LYS A 259 10.72 -19.43 -9.58
C LYS A 259 9.80 -20.65 -9.62
N ASP A 260 9.95 -21.53 -10.59
CA ASP A 260 9.18 -22.77 -10.72
C ASP A 260 9.63 -23.90 -9.76
N GLY A 261 10.74 -23.71 -9.06
CA GLY A 261 11.32 -24.66 -8.12
C GLY A 261 12.00 -25.86 -8.78
N THR A 262 12.27 -25.84 -10.10
CA THR A 262 12.73 -27.02 -10.84
C THR A 262 14.25 -27.12 -10.99
N SER A 263 14.93 -25.98 -10.99
CA SER A 263 16.36 -25.88 -11.33
C SER A 263 17.04 -24.81 -10.47
N SER A 264 18.37 -24.83 -10.41
CA SER A 264 19.14 -23.83 -9.64
C SER A 264 18.81 -22.43 -10.12
N GLY A 265 18.44 -21.55 -9.18
CA GLY A 265 18.31 -20.13 -9.41
C GLY A 265 19.69 -19.49 -9.38
N ILE A 266 19.92 -18.49 -10.23
CA ILE A 266 21.18 -17.76 -10.29
C ILE A 266 20.86 -16.27 -10.28
N ILE A 267 21.46 -15.54 -9.34
CA ILE A 267 21.36 -14.09 -9.25
C ILE A 267 21.87 -13.46 -10.54
N SER A 268 21.06 -12.57 -11.13
CA SER A 268 21.39 -11.86 -12.36
C SER A 268 21.72 -10.37 -12.14
N SER A 269 21.44 -9.85 -10.95
CA SER A 269 21.60 -8.44 -10.57
C SER A 269 22.51 -8.27 -9.36
N ILE A 270 22.87 -7.03 -9.04
CA ILE A 270 23.54 -6.70 -7.79
C ILE A 270 22.49 -6.29 -6.77
N PHE A 271 22.55 -6.92 -5.59
CA PHE A 271 21.75 -6.56 -4.42
C PHE A 271 22.68 -6.13 -3.30
N GLU A 272 22.57 -4.88 -2.87
CA GLU A 272 23.48 -4.32 -1.88
C GLU A 272 23.25 -4.91 -0.48
N SER A 273 24.35 -5.12 0.23
CA SER A 273 24.41 -5.26 1.69
C SER A 273 25.69 -4.60 2.16
N LYS A 274 25.58 -3.41 2.74
CA LYS A 274 26.71 -2.57 3.11
C LYS A 274 26.41 -1.81 4.39
N ALA A 275 27.30 -1.97 5.37
CA ALA A 275 27.38 -1.08 6.51
C ALA A 275 28.08 0.22 6.12
N LEU A 276 27.48 1.33 6.51
CA LEU A 276 28.01 2.67 6.33
C LEU A 276 28.56 3.15 7.67
N PHE A 277 29.74 3.73 7.63
CA PHE A 277 30.47 4.13 8.82
C PHE A 277 30.83 5.62 8.78
N THR A 278 30.85 6.22 9.96
CA THR A 278 31.41 7.55 10.24
C THR A 278 32.53 7.39 11.25
N GLY A 279 33.78 7.44 10.78
CA GLY A 279 34.93 7.05 11.60
C GLY A 279 34.84 5.57 11.98
N GLU A 280 34.86 5.26 13.27
CA GLU A 280 34.75 3.89 13.80
C GLU A 280 33.31 3.43 14.06
N ASN A 281 32.32 4.33 14.02
CA ASN A 281 30.93 4.02 14.34
C ASN A 281 30.12 3.66 13.09
N MET A 282 29.33 2.58 13.16
CA MET A 282 28.37 2.23 12.12
C MET A 282 27.16 3.18 12.20
N THR A 283 26.85 3.82 11.08
CA THR A 283 25.84 4.87 10.97
C THR A 283 24.54 4.36 10.35
N ALA A 284 24.63 3.49 9.34
CA ALA A 284 23.46 2.89 8.70
C ALA A 284 23.79 1.58 7.98
N LEU A 285 22.74 0.84 7.60
CA LEU A 285 22.82 -0.37 6.79
C LEU A 285 22.00 -0.19 5.52
N MET A 286 22.66 -0.22 4.36
CA MET A 286 22.01 -0.34 3.05
C MET A 286 21.92 -1.82 2.72
N GLN A 287 20.71 -2.38 2.74
CA GLN A 287 20.50 -3.82 2.55
C GLN A 287 19.23 -4.06 1.76
N ALA A 288 19.31 -4.95 0.77
CA ALA A 288 18.12 -5.45 0.09
C ALA A 288 17.20 -6.19 1.07
N GLU A 289 15.90 -5.93 0.96
CA GLU A 289 14.87 -6.71 1.62
C GLU A 289 14.65 -8.05 0.91
N ILE A 290 14.42 -9.12 1.68
CA ILE A 290 13.95 -10.41 1.17
C ILE A 290 12.59 -10.70 1.81
N ILE A 291 11.54 -10.77 1.00
CA ILE A 291 10.18 -11.05 1.46
C ILE A 291 9.77 -12.49 1.16
N ASN A 292 9.03 -13.14 2.06
CA ASN A 292 8.45 -14.46 1.84
C ASN A 292 6.97 -14.34 1.44
N LEU A 293 6.65 -14.81 0.23
CA LEU A 293 5.33 -14.71 -0.40
C LEU A 293 4.44 -15.95 -0.19
N SER A 294 4.90 -16.99 0.50
CA SER A 294 4.17 -18.26 0.64
C SER A 294 3.33 -18.32 1.91
N ARG A 295 2.04 -18.62 1.79
CA ARG A 295 1.10 -18.86 2.90
C ARG A 295 0.28 -20.12 2.62
N ASN A 296 -0.22 -20.79 3.66
CA ASN A 296 -1.05 -21.98 3.49
C ASN A 296 -2.54 -21.68 3.26
N ILE A 297 -2.99 -20.49 3.66
CA ILE A 297 -4.32 -19.99 3.33
C ILE A 297 -4.21 -18.97 2.19
N ILE A 298 -4.94 -19.24 1.11
CA ILE A 298 -4.98 -18.40 -0.09
C ILE A 298 -6.40 -17.88 -0.29
N ILE A 299 -6.57 -16.56 -0.30
CA ILE A 299 -7.77 -15.88 -0.74
C ILE A 299 -7.51 -15.39 -2.17
N THR A 300 -8.19 -16.00 -3.13
CA THR A 300 -7.96 -15.77 -4.57
C THR A 300 -9.28 -15.87 -5.32
N GLY A 301 -9.24 -15.79 -6.64
CA GLY A 301 -10.44 -15.87 -7.46
C GLY A 301 -10.13 -16.03 -8.94
N ASP A 302 -11.16 -15.80 -9.75
CA ASP A 302 -10.99 -15.67 -11.18
C ASP A 302 -10.06 -14.51 -11.52
N ASP A 303 -9.53 -14.49 -12.74
CA ASP A 303 -8.62 -13.44 -13.17
C ASP A 303 -9.31 -12.06 -13.20
N PHE A 304 -8.51 -11.02 -13.38
CA PHE A 304 -9.02 -9.68 -13.61
C PHE A 304 -9.86 -9.64 -14.88
N GLN A 305 -11.00 -8.95 -14.82
CA GLN A 305 -11.86 -8.73 -15.97
C GLN A 305 -11.89 -7.25 -16.33
N HIS A 306 -11.67 -6.93 -17.61
CA HIS A 306 -12.00 -5.62 -18.13
C HIS A 306 -13.50 -5.53 -18.43
N VAL A 307 -14.18 -4.57 -17.83
CA VAL A 307 -15.59 -4.28 -18.10
C VAL A 307 -15.71 -2.92 -18.76
N ASN A 308 -16.61 -2.81 -19.74
CA ASN A 308 -16.92 -1.52 -20.37
C ASN A 308 -17.61 -0.62 -19.34
N CYS A 309 -17.32 0.66 -19.41
CA CYS A 309 -17.99 1.65 -18.60
C CYS A 309 -19.41 1.95 -19.12
N VAL A 310 -20.22 2.54 -18.25
CA VAL A 310 -21.54 3.08 -18.56
C VAL A 310 -21.40 4.59 -18.74
N ASN A 311 -21.95 5.14 -19.83
CA ASN A 311 -21.98 6.57 -20.11
C ASN A 311 -23.14 7.23 -19.33
N ASP A 312 -22.98 7.32 -18.01
CA ASP A 312 -23.96 7.90 -17.08
C ASP A 312 -23.66 9.36 -16.70
N VAL A 313 -22.50 9.89 -17.10
CA VAL A 313 -22.07 11.26 -16.82
C VAL A 313 -21.91 12.05 -18.13
N ALA A 314 -22.57 13.22 -18.22
CA ALA A 314 -22.59 14.05 -19.42
C ALA A 314 -21.21 14.65 -19.78
N SER A 315 -20.38 14.96 -18.77
CA SER A 315 -18.98 15.37 -18.92
C SER A 315 -18.26 15.38 -17.56
N GLY A 316 -16.94 15.14 -17.55
CA GLY A 316 -16.11 15.29 -16.34
C GLY A 316 -15.81 14.00 -15.56
N LYS A 317 -15.27 14.17 -14.34
CA LYS A 317 -15.02 13.07 -13.39
C LYS A 317 -16.36 12.57 -12.85
N PRO A 318 -16.64 11.25 -12.89
CA PRO A 318 -17.85 10.72 -12.26
C PRO A 318 -17.87 10.98 -10.75
N SER A 319 -19.07 11.19 -10.19
CA SER A 319 -19.21 11.34 -8.74
C SER A 319 -18.73 10.09 -8.02
N ASP A 320 -18.29 10.24 -6.77
CA ASP A 320 -17.81 9.09 -6.01
C ASP A 320 -18.90 8.03 -5.82
N SER A 321 -20.17 8.46 -5.69
CA SER A 321 -21.33 7.58 -5.64
C SER A 321 -21.52 6.76 -6.93
N ALA A 322 -21.41 7.38 -8.10
CA ALA A 322 -21.56 6.69 -9.38
C ALA A 322 -20.44 5.65 -9.57
N GLN A 323 -19.21 6.01 -9.19
CA GLN A 323 -18.06 5.11 -9.24
C GLN A 323 -18.15 3.98 -8.22
N ALA A 324 -18.90 4.12 -7.12
CA ALA A 324 -19.12 3.02 -6.17
C ALA A 324 -20.11 1.97 -6.72
N ASP A 325 -21.08 2.40 -7.52
CA ASP A 325 -22.19 1.54 -7.96
C ASP A 325 -21.86 0.65 -9.16
N HIS A 326 -21.12 1.19 -10.13
CA HIS A 326 -20.69 0.51 -11.35
C HIS A 326 -19.47 1.18 -11.98
N CYS A 327 -19.02 0.64 -13.11
CA CYS A 327 -17.95 1.25 -13.91
C CYS A 327 -18.50 2.47 -14.67
N SER A 328 -18.31 3.69 -14.17
CA SER A 328 -18.67 4.92 -14.90
C SER A 328 -17.58 5.37 -15.86
N CYS A 329 -17.94 5.92 -17.02
CA CYS A 329 -16.97 6.44 -17.99
C CYS A 329 -16.37 7.76 -17.50
N TRP A 330 -15.09 8.02 -17.78
CA TRP A 330 -14.45 9.31 -17.45
C TRP A 330 -13.81 9.92 -18.70
N THR A 331 -14.58 10.77 -19.38
CA THR A 331 -14.25 11.30 -20.71
C THR A 331 -13.00 12.17 -20.72
N ASN A 332 -12.75 12.97 -19.67
CA ASN A 332 -11.56 13.85 -19.60
C ASN A 332 -10.22 13.10 -19.65
N ILE A 333 -10.21 11.82 -19.31
CA ILE A 333 -9.01 10.98 -19.30
C ILE A 333 -9.17 9.77 -20.23
N ASN A 334 -10.18 9.79 -21.10
CA ASN A 334 -10.54 8.72 -22.01
C ASN A 334 -10.79 7.36 -21.35
N ARG A 335 -11.21 7.33 -20.08
CA ARG A 335 -11.49 6.07 -19.36
C ARG A 335 -12.77 5.42 -19.88
N ASN A 336 -12.63 4.33 -20.63
CA ASN A 336 -13.73 3.55 -21.20
C ASN A 336 -13.88 2.15 -20.58
N LYS A 337 -12.93 1.72 -19.74
CA LYS A 337 -12.94 0.41 -19.07
C LYS A 337 -12.64 0.52 -17.58
N CYS A 338 -13.13 -0.46 -16.83
CA CYS A 338 -12.68 -0.75 -15.47
C CYS A 338 -12.03 -2.13 -15.44
N THR A 339 -11.12 -2.34 -14.51
CA THR A 339 -10.49 -3.66 -14.29
C THR A 339 -11.00 -4.19 -12.96
N LEU A 340 -11.58 -5.38 -12.94
CA LEU A 340 -12.24 -5.95 -11.76
C LEU A 340 -11.56 -7.25 -11.33
N GLY A 341 -11.00 -7.26 -10.13
CA GLY A 341 -10.60 -8.45 -9.40
C GLY A 341 -11.59 -8.78 -8.28
N LEU A 342 -11.17 -9.64 -7.35
CA LEU A 342 -11.87 -9.77 -6.07
C LEU A 342 -11.55 -8.59 -5.15
N HIS A 343 -12.29 -8.47 -4.05
CA HIS A 343 -11.99 -7.50 -3.00
C HIS A 343 -12.34 -8.02 -1.59
N THR A 344 -11.69 -7.46 -0.57
CA THR A 344 -11.91 -7.81 0.83
C THR A 344 -12.19 -6.54 1.64
N ILE A 345 -13.25 -6.54 2.44
CA ILE A 345 -13.65 -5.32 3.17
C ILE A 345 -14.33 -5.66 4.50
N ALA A 346 -14.03 -4.90 5.54
CA ALA A 346 -14.89 -4.75 6.71
C ALA A 346 -15.53 -3.36 6.64
N ILE A 347 -16.87 -3.31 6.66
CA ILE A 347 -17.60 -2.03 6.56
C ILE A 347 -18.74 -1.95 7.57
N GLY A 348 -18.92 -0.75 8.13
CA GLY A 348 -19.98 -0.43 9.06
C GLY A 348 -19.67 -0.79 10.52
N PRO A 349 -20.49 -0.31 11.46
CA PRO A 349 -20.25 -0.46 12.89
C PRO A 349 -20.12 -1.93 13.33
N GLY A 350 -19.13 -2.20 14.18
CA GLY A 350 -18.90 -3.52 14.78
C GLY A 350 -18.35 -4.59 13.83
N SER A 351 -18.15 -4.29 12.54
CA SER A 351 -17.59 -5.22 11.57
C SER A 351 -16.09 -5.42 11.80
N ILE A 352 -15.62 -6.66 11.77
CA ILE A 352 -14.21 -7.01 12.01
C ILE A 352 -13.69 -7.88 10.87
N LEU A 353 -12.52 -7.52 10.35
CA LEU A 353 -11.73 -8.35 9.44
C LEU A 353 -10.34 -8.53 10.05
N SER A 354 -10.03 -9.76 10.47
CA SER A 354 -8.73 -10.15 11.00
C SER A 354 -8.14 -11.22 10.10
N LEU A 355 -7.10 -10.85 9.34
CA LEU A 355 -6.39 -11.72 8.42
C LEU A 355 -4.94 -11.85 8.90
N GLN A 356 -4.56 -13.07 9.28
CA GLN A 356 -3.23 -13.38 9.79
C GLN A 356 -2.62 -14.52 8.97
N TYR A 357 -1.35 -14.39 8.62
CA TYR A 357 -0.60 -15.42 7.88
C TYR A 357 -1.33 -15.95 6.62
N THR A 358 -2.05 -15.05 5.95
CA THR A 358 -2.89 -15.35 4.80
C THR A 358 -2.36 -14.59 3.59
N ARG A 359 -2.47 -15.19 2.41
CA ARG A 359 -2.14 -14.54 1.15
C ARG A 359 -3.42 -14.15 0.42
N ILE A 360 -3.41 -12.95 -0.14
CA ILE A 360 -4.48 -12.43 -0.99
C ILE A 360 -3.85 -12.14 -2.34
N GLU A 361 -4.50 -12.56 -3.43
CA GLU A 361 -4.04 -12.33 -4.79
C GLU A 361 -5.23 -12.10 -5.73
N LYS A 362 -4.96 -11.61 -6.96
CA LYS A 362 -5.99 -11.22 -7.95
C LYS A 362 -7.04 -10.27 -7.39
N CYS A 363 -6.56 -9.40 -6.51
CA CYS A 363 -7.38 -8.50 -5.76
C CYS A 363 -7.21 -7.07 -6.25
N GLY A 364 -8.24 -6.26 -6.06
CA GLY A 364 -8.24 -4.85 -6.45
C GLY A 364 -9.03 -4.59 -7.72
N GLN A 365 -9.33 -3.33 -7.94
CA GLN A 365 -10.12 -2.86 -9.06
C GLN A 365 -9.59 -1.53 -9.56
N ARG A 366 -9.83 -1.18 -10.82
CA ARG A 366 -9.45 0.10 -11.41
C ARG A 366 -10.70 0.80 -11.89
N GLY A 367 -10.96 2.00 -11.39
CA GLY A 367 -12.06 2.85 -11.85
C GLY A 367 -13.44 2.58 -11.22
N ILE A 368 -13.48 1.85 -10.10
CA ILE A 368 -14.64 1.69 -9.24
C ILE A 368 -14.20 2.03 -7.82
N LEU A 369 -15.02 2.79 -7.08
CA LEU A 369 -14.78 3.18 -5.69
C LEU A 369 -15.38 2.17 -4.71
N GLY A 370 -14.99 2.27 -3.43
CA GLY A 370 -15.63 1.52 -2.34
C GLY A 370 -15.39 0.01 -2.33
N LYS A 371 -14.58 -0.53 -3.25
CA LYS A 371 -14.10 -1.92 -3.17
C LYS A 371 -12.59 -1.95 -3.03
N TYR A 372 -12.17 -2.26 -1.82
CA TYR A 372 -10.78 -2.18 -1.38
C TYR A 372 -10.14 -3.56 -1.38
N CYS A 373 -8.85 -3.62 -1.70
CA CYS A 373 -8.11 -4.85 -1.45
C CYS A 373 -6.61 -4.66 -1.30
N TYR A 374 -5.94 -5.79 -1.14
CA TYR A 374 -4.54 -6.11 -1.24
C TYR A 374 -4.17 -6.58 -2.65
N GLY A 375 -4.02 -5.64 -3.58
CA GLY A 375 -3.56 -6.00 -4.92
C GLY A 375 -3.48 -4.86 -5.93
N HIS A 376 -3.88 -5.17 -7.15
CA HIS A 376 -3.48 -4.57 -8.40
C HIS A 376 -3.70 -3.04 -8.56
N GLN A 377 -4.56 -2.40 -7.76
CA GLN A 377 -4.59 -0.92 -7.65
C GLN A 377 -3.90 -0.46 -6.36
N ARG A 378 -4.38 -0.90 -5.19
CA ARG A 378 -3.82 -0.52 -3.89
C ARG A 378 -3.61 -1.78 -3.04
N GLY A 379 -2.64 -1.74 -2.13
CA GLY A 379 -2.29 -2.87 -1.27
C GLY A 379 -3.07 -2.87 0.05
N THR A 380 -3.24 -1.75 0.71
CA THR A 380 -4.12 -1.67 1.88
C THR A 380 -4.68 -0.27 1.95
N THR A 381 -6.01 -0.18 1.93
CA THR A 381 -6.71 1.09 2.10
C THR A 381 -7.20 1.23 3.53
N ILE A 382 -6.85 2.34 4.15
CA ILE A 382 -7.36 2.79 5.44
C ILE A 382 -8.25 3.99 5.13
N HIS A 383 -9.56 3.80 5.30
CA HIS A 383 -10.58 4.78 4.94
C HIS A 383 -11.55 4.92 6.10
N GLY A 384 -11.63 6.12 6.70
CA GLY A 384 -12.49 6.38 7.86
C GLY A 384 -12.24 5.44 9.04
N THR A 385 -11.00 4.97 9.19
CA THR A 385 -10.63 3.93 10.16
C THR A 385 -9.64 4.49 11.18
N HIS A 386 -9.83 4.10 12.45
CA HIS A 386 -8.93 4.44 13.55
C HIS A 386 -8.44 3.18 14.26
N LEU A 387 -7.25 3.25 14.84
CA LEU A 387 -6.69 2.21 15.71
C LEU A 387 -6.50 0.83 15.04
N ALA A 388 -6.61 0.73 13.71
CA ALA A 388 -6.35 -0.50 12.99
C ALA A 388 -4.87 -0.88 13.09
N THR A 389 -4.59 -2.17 12.88
CA THR A 389 -3.22 -2.69 12.87
C THR A 389 -2.93 -3.33 11.53
N ILE A 390 -1.92 -2.81 10.85
CA ILE A 390 -1.36 -3.28 9.59
C ILE A 390 0.10 -3.56 9.88
N GLU A 391 0.41 -4.80 10.27
CA GLU A 391 1.75 -5.15 10.73
C GLU A 391 2.35 -6.38 10.06
N ASN A 392 3.66 -6.35 9.86
CA ASN A 392 4.44 -7.46 9.31
C ASN A 392 3.92 -7.97 7.95
N ASN A 393 3.31 -7.10 7.14
CA ASN A 393 2.85 -7.47 5.81
C ASN A 393 3.96 -7.34 4.78
N VAL A 394 3.87 -8.15 3.74
CA VAL A 394 4.74 -8.06 2.57
C VAL A 394 3.88 -7.80 1.33
N TYR A 395 4.28 -6.81 0.55
CA TYR A 395 3.60 -6.39 -0.67
C TYR A 395 4.60 -6.47 -1.82
N ASN A 396 4.16 -7.06 -2.93
CA ASN A 396 4.96 -7.19 -4.14
C ASN A 396 4.09 -6.87 -5.34
N ASP A 397 4.60 -6.03 -6.24
CA ASP A 397 3.93 -5.68 -7.51
C ASP A 397 2.55 -5.02 -7.33
N ILE A 398 2.45 -4.11 -6.36
CA ILE A 398 1.27 -3.26 -6.17
C ILE A 398 1.42 -2.02 -7.04
N ARG A 399 0.56 -1.83 -8.06
CA ARG A 399 0.70 -0.78 -9.09
C ARG A 399 0.19 0.61 -8.73
N GLY A 400 -0.36 0.83 -7.56
CA GLY A 400 -0.70 2.17 -7.07
C GLY A 400 -0.14 2.32 -5.66
N ALA A 401 -0.86 3.03 -4.79
CA ALA A 401 -0.42 3.16 -3.41
C ALA A 401 -0.37 1.78 -2.71
N THR A 402 0.79 1.39 -2.18
CA THR A 402 0.89 0.11 -1.46
C THR A 402 0.10 0.16 -0.17
N ILE A 403 0.26 1.21 0.62
CA ILE A 403 -0.61 1.56 1.76
C ILE A 403 -1.18 2.94 1.49
N TYR A 404 -2.50 3.07 1.58
CA TYR A 404 -3.25 4.24 1.16
C TYR A 404 -4.17 4.72 2.28
N ILE A 405 -3.91 5.91 2.82
CA ILE A 405 -4.68 6.55 3.90
C ILE A 405 -5.53 7.67 3.27
N GLU A 406 -6.84 7.45 3.14
CA GLU A 406 -7.64 8.06 2.08
C GLU A 406 -8.18 9.46 2.36
N ASP A 407 -8.92 9.69 3.46
CA ASP A 407 -9.80 10.87 3.54
C ASP A 407 -9.27 12.01 4.40
N GLY A 408 -8.40 11.70 5.37
CA GLY A 408 -7.78 12.68 6.25
C GLY A 408 -8.14 12.53 7.72
N ASN A 409 -9.22 11.82 8.08
CA ASN A 409 -9.61 11.60 9.47
C ASN A 409 -9.03 10.34 10.11
N GLU A 410 -8.31 9.51 9.38
CA GLU A 410 -7.77 8.26 9.89
C GLU A 410 -6.73 8.52 11.00
N MET A 411 -6.93 7.96 12.20
CA MET A 411 -6.07 8.27 13.34
C MET A 411 -5.54 7.03 14.03
N TYR A 412 -4.31 7.12 14.51
CA TYR A 412 -3.67 6.15 15.40
C TYR A 412 -3.67 4.71 14.86
N ASN A 413 -3.78 4.56 13.54
CA ASN A 413 -3.56 3.28 12.89
C ASN A 413 -2.07 2.93 13.02
N ARG A 414 -1.80 1.66 13.32
CA ARG A 414 -0.47 1.10 13.52
C ARG A 414 -0.02 0.43 12.23
N ILE A 415 0.91 1.06 11.52
CA ILE A 415 1.46 0.61 10.25
C ILE A 415 2.90 0.21 10.51
N PHE A 416 3.12 -1.04 10.94
CA PHE A 416 4.38 -1.48 11.54
C PHE A 416 5.09 -2.57 10.73
N TYR A 417 6.39 -2.38 10.48
CA TYR A 417 7.27 -3.43 9.93
C TYR A 417 6.75 -4.05 8.62
N ASN A 418 6.07 -3.27 7.78
CA ASN A 418 5.62 -3.72 6.48
C ASN A 418 6.71 -3.51 5.43
N VAL A 419 6.80 -4.41 4.46
CA VAL A 419 7.73 -4.28 3.33
C VAL A 419 6.96 -4.22 2.02
N GLY A 420 7.15 -3.17 1.24
CA GLY A 420 6.60 -3.04 -0.11
C GLY A 420 7.69 -2.95 -1.18
N ILE A 421 7.67 -3.87 -2.13
CA ILE A 421 8.61 -3.90 -3.26
C ILE A 421 7.84 -3.55 -4.53
N CYS A 422 8.27 -2.48 -5.22
CA CYS A 422 7.97 -2.33 -6.63
C CYS A 422 9.04 -3.08 -7.43
N PRO A 423 8.73 -4.23 -8.06
CA PRO A 423 9.74 -5.10 -8.61
C PRO A 423 10.24 -4.67 -9.98
N TRP A 424 9.65 -3.64 -10.59
CA TRP A 424 9.94 -3.26 -11.96
C TRP A 424 10.62 -1.90 -12.02
N ALA A 425 11.59 -1.77 -12.90
CA ALA A 425 12.09 -0.46 -13.28
C ALA A 425 10.92 0.39 -13.81
N LYS A 426 10.99 1.70 -13.57
CA LYS A 426 10.06 2.66 -14.19
C LYS A 426 10.16 2.63 -15.71
N SER A 427 11.25 2.08 -16.25
CA SER A 427 11.51 1.92 -17.68
C SER A 427 10.87 0.67 -18.29
N GLY A 428 10.66 0.69 -19.60
CA GLY A 428 10.15 -0.46 -20.35
C GLY A 428 8.65 -0.75 -20.18
N GLU A 429 8.22 -1.93 -20.64
CA GLU A 429 6.79 -2.28 -20.79
C GLU A 429 6.02 -2.34 -19.46
N LYS A 430 6.71 -2.64 -18.35
CA LYS A 430 6.09 -2.70 -17.01
C LYS A 430 5.76 -1.33 -16.44
N ARG A 431 6.52 -0.29 -16.84
CA ARG A 431 6.31 1.12 -16.44
C ARG A 431 6.27 1.32 -14.92
N GLY A 432 7.16 0.62 -14.22
CA GLY A 432 7.20 0.53 -12.77
C GLY A 432 5.89 -0.03 -12.19
N CYS A 433 5.49 0.53 -11.07
CA CYS A 433 4.27 0.15 -10.37
C CYS A 433 3.29 1.31 -10.36
N THR A 434 2.98 1.85 -11.54
CA THR A 434 1.96 2.89 -11.73
C THR A 434 0.73 2.33 -12.43
N ILE A 435 -0.43 2.93 -12.19
CA ILE A 435 -1.73 2.54 -12.75
C ILE A 435 -2.57 3.77 -13.09
N PRO A 436 -3.10 3.89 -14.32
CA PRO A 436 -3.89 5.03 -14.75
C PRO A 436 -5.41 4.83 -14.59
N GLY A 437 -6.18 5.89 -14.71
CA GLY A 437 -7.64 5.82 -14.69
C GLY A 437 -8.21 5.38 -13.35
N THR A 438 -7.52 5.70 -12.26
CA THR A 438 -8.01 5.54 -10.89
C THR A 438 -8.73 6.79 -10.41
N ASP A 439 -9.38 6.71 -9.27
CA ASP A 439 -10.04 7.84 -8.61
C ASP A 439 -9.06 8.85 -7.99
N ASN A 440 -7.80 8.45 -7.77
CA ASN A 440 -6.73 9.27 -7.22
C ASN A 440 -5.45 9.14 -8.04
N ASP A 441 -5.27 10.04 -8.99
CA ASP A 441 -4.06 10.10 -9.81
C ASP A 441 -2.81 10.46 -8.98
N GLN A 442 -2.98 11.21 -7.90
CA GLN A 442 -1.91 11.58 -6.97
C GLN A 442 -1.33 10.37 -6.23
N SER A 443 -2.06 9.29 -5.99
CA SER A 443 -1.52 8.15 -5.25
C SER A 443 -1.10 6.98 -6.12
N ASP A 444 -1.54 6.95 -7.38
CA ASP A 444 -1.52 5.73 -8.18
C ASP A 444 -0.77 5.89 -9.51
N THR A 445 -0.56 7.11 -10.01
CA THR A 445 0.06 7.35 -11.33
C THR A 445 1.49 7.88 -11.22
N THR A 446 2.10 8.17 -12.37
CA THR A 446 3.39 8.88 -12.44
C THR A 446 3.43 10.23 -11.74
N LEU A 447 2.28 10.81 -11.36
CA LEU A 447 2.29 12.06 -10.58
C LEU A 447 3.00 11.83 -9.24
N ASN A 448 2.54 10.83 -8.49
CA ASN A 448 2.92 10.70 -7.09
C ASN A 448 2.71 9.28 -6.50
N GLN A 449 2.69 8.21 -7.32
CA GLN A 449 2.60 6.83 -6.81
C GLN A 449 3.56 6.58 -5.67
N ALA A 450 3.09 5.95 -4.58
CA ALA A 450 3.91 5.73 -3.40
C ALA A 450 3.79 4.34 -2.77
N GLY A 451 4.84 3.93 -2.06
CA GLY A 451 4.76 2.82 -1.12
C GLY A 451 3.76 3.13 0.01
N LEU A 452 4.02 4.20 0.76
CA LEU A 452 3.08 4.74 1.75
C LEU A 452 2.54 6.08 1.25
N TRP A 453 1.26 6.15 0.91
CA TRP A 453 0.57 7.40 0.57
C TRP A 453 -0.46 7.73 1.66
N GLY A 454 -0.56 9.00 2.07
CA GLY A 454 -1.62 9.39 3.00
C GLY A 454 -2.00 10.86 3.01
N LEU A 455 -3.28 11.11 3.26
CA LEU A 455 -3.80 12.44 3.64
C LEU A 455 -3.70 12.70 5.14
N SER A 456 -3.92 11.67 5.96
CA SER A 456 -3.96 11.84 7.42
C SER A 456 -2.62 11.59 8.10
N PHE A 457 -2.07 12.64 8.73
CA PHE A 457 -0.75 12.61 9.37
C PHE A 457 -0.75 11.97 10.76
N THR A 458 -1.93 11.77 11.38
CA THR A 458 -2.05 11.35 12.78
C THR A 458 -1.95 9.81 12.95
N ASN A 459 -1.17 9.14 12.12
CA ASN A 459 -0.97 7.68 12.14
C ASN A 459 0.43 7.29 12.62
N TYR A 460 0.60 6.04 13.02
CA TYR A 460 1.91 5.52 13.46
C TYR A 460 2.50 4.65 12.35
N ALA A 461 3.54 5.13 11.66
CA ALA A 461 4.30 4.35 10.69
C ALA A 461 5.71 4.09 11.24
N ILE A 462 5.95 2.83 11.64
CA ILE A 462 7.19 2.44 12.33
C ILE A 462 7.83 1.25 11.64
N GLY A 463 9.13 1.35 11.32
CA GLY A 463 9.91 0.20 10.83
C GLY A 463 9.53 -0.29 9.43
N ASN A 464 8.74 0.47 8.66
CA ASN A 464 8.33 0.06 7.33
C ASN A 464 9.46 0.24 6.32
N ARG A 465 9.47 -0.57 5.27
CA ARG A 465 10.48 -0.51 4.21
C ARG A 465 9.81 -0.51 2.85
N PHE A 466 10.07 0.51 2.03
CA PHE A 466 9.55 0.54 0.66
C PHE A 466 10.69 0.79 -0.32
N ALA A 467 10.82 -0.14 -1.26
CA ALA A 467 11.91 -0.16 -2.23
C ALA A 467 11.39 0.10 -3.64
N ASN A 468 12.09 0.94 -4.40
CA ASN A 468 11.96 1.08 -5.85
C ASN A 468 10.59 1.59 -6.36
N ASN A 469 9.70 1.99 -5.45
CA ASN A 469 8.46 2.70 -5.77
C ASN A 469 8.76 4.09 -6.37
N TYR A 470 7.80 4.71 -7.07
CA TYR A 470 8.02 6.07 -7.56
C TYR A 470 8.29 7.05 -6.41
N ASN A 471 7.51 6.94 -5.33
CA ASN A 471 7.77 7.55 -4.03
C ASN A 471 7.82 6.47 -2.93
N GLY A 472 8.70 6.61 -1.94
CA GLY A 472 8.76 5.72 -0.79
C GLY A 472 7.61 6.02 0.17
N MET A 473 7.62 7.22 0.74
CA MET A 473 6.56 7.79 1.55
C MET A 473 6.16 9.16 1.02
N LEU A 474 4.86 9.35 0.84
CA LEU A 474 4.29 10.64 0.50
C LEU A 474 3.06 10.91 1.36
N TYR A 475 3.22 11.81 2.32
CA TYR A 475 2.05 12.48 2.86
C TYR A 475 1.76 13.72 2.02
N GLN A 476 0.51 13.84 1.55
CA GLN A 476 0.12 14.90 0.63
C GLN A 476 -1.07 15.65 1.17
N GLU A 477 -0.93 16.96 1.27
CA GLU A 477 -2.05 17.83 1.63
C GLU A 477 -2.53 18.69 0.45
N GLN A 478 -1.64 19.04 -0.48
CA GLN A 478 -1.95 19.90 -1.63
C GLN A 478 -3.08 19.30 -2.48
N GLY A 479 -4.12 20.11 -2.70
CA GLY A 479 -5.34 19.73 -3.40
C GLY A 479 -6.37 18.99 -2.53
N PHE A 480 -6.07 18.76 -1.25
CA PHE A 480 -6.92 18.09 -0.28
C PHE A 480 -6.95 18.81 1.07
N GLU A 481 -6.64 20.12 1.10
CA GLU A 481 -6.40 20.93 2.30
C GLU A 481 -7.51 20.77 3.36
N SER A 482 -8.74 20.59 2.90
CA SER A 482 -9.95 20.46 3.73
C SER A 482 -10.52 19.04 3.84
N GLY A 483 -9.73 18.02 3.50
CA GLY A 483 -10.17 16.62 3.45
C GLY A 483 -10.70 16.19 2.08
N ARG A 484 -10.87 14.88 1.90
CA ARG A 484 -11.36 14.25 0.66
C ARG A 484 -12.71 13.55 0.89
N GLY A 485 -13.44 13.29 -0.20
CA GLY A 485 -14.67 12.51 -0.18
C GLY A 485 -15.73 13.12 0.73
N GLN A 486 -16.28 12.33 1.64
CA GLN A 486 -17.30 12.77 2.60
C GLN A 486 -16.77 13.76 3.65
N LEU A 487 -15.46 13.94 3.74
CA LEU A 487 -14.82 14.83 4.70
C LEU A 487 -14.39 16.17 4.11
N SER A 488 -14.64 16.41 2.83
CA SER A 488 -14.30 17.67 2.20
C SER A 488 -14.98 18.86 2.91
N GLY A 489 -14.17 19.85 3.30
CA GLY A 489 -14.60 21.02 4.06
C GLY A 489 -14.65 20.81 5.58
N LEU A 490 -14.35 19.62 6.08
CA LEU A 490 -14.47 19.26 7.50
C LEU A 490 -13.11 19.05 8.19
N GLU A 491 -12.03 18.98 7.42
CA GLU A 491 -10.67 18.78 7.92
C GLU A 491 -9.80 20.03 7.70
N CYS A 492 -8.65 20.03 8.36
CA CYS A 492 -7.61 21.03 8.16
C CYS A 492 -6.25 20.33 8.08
N LEU A 493 -6.01 19.64 6.95
CA LEU A 493 -4.91 18.70 6.78
C LEU A 493 -3.54 19.34 7.06
N SER A 494 -3.34 20.59 6.62
CA SER A 494 -2.13 21.39 6.86
C SER A 494 -1.71 21.46 8.33
N PHE A 495 -2.68 21.38 9.24
CA PHE A 495 -2.52 21.66 10.66
C PHE A 495 -2.67 20.42 11.55
N GLN A 496 -2.79 19.25 10.93
CA GLN A 496 -2.95 18.01 11.66
C GLN A 496 -1.73 17.70 12.53
N ARG A 497 -2.00 17.15 13.71
CA ARG A 497 -0.96 16.52 14.51
C ARG A 497 -0.33 15.39 13.73
N ILE A 498 0.99 15.34 13.71
CA ILE A 498 1.72 14.19 13.19
C ILE A 498 1.77 13.10 14.26
N GLY A 499 1.53 11.85 13.84
CA GLY A 499 1.72 10.68 14.68
C GLY A 499 3.21 10.36 14.86
N ARG A 500 3.57 9.09 14.76
CA ARG A 500 4.96 8.62 14.93
C ARG A 500 5.44 8.10 13.60
N LEU A 501 6.52 8.69 13.11
CA LEU A 501 7.19 8.29 11.89
C LEU A 501 8.63 7.93 12.27
N GLU A 502 8.88 6.62 12.45
CA GLU A 502 10.10 6.16 13.11
C GLU A 502 10.71 4.90 12.46
N GLY A 503 12.02 4.90 12.25
CA GLY A 503 12.77 3.71 11.85
C GLY A 503 12.41 3.17 10.48
N ASN A 504 11.77 3.96 9.62
CA ASN A 504 11.37 3.54 8.28
C ASN A 504 12.57 3.58 7.33
N THR A 505 12.54 2.78 6.27
CA THR A 505 13.54 2.83 5.20
C THR A 505 12.89 2.99 3.83
N PHE A 506 13.24 4.05 3.12
CA PHE A 506 12.72 4.32 1.79
C PHE A 506 13.88 4.45 0.82
N HIS A 507 13.96 3.57 -0.16
CA HIS A 507 15.14 3.54 -1.01
C HIS A 507 14.90 3.16 -2.45
N GLY A 508 15.84 3.62 -3.29
CA GLY A 508 15.80 3.41 -4.72
C GLY A 508 14.57 4.03 -5.37
N CYS A 509 13.91 5.01 -4.74
CA CYS A 509 12.65 5.56 -5.23
C CYS A 509 12.85 6.58 -6.35
N GLY A 510 11.92 6.56 -7.32
CA GLY A 510 11.96 7.34 -8.54
C GLY A 510 12.00 8.86 -8.34
N ARG A 511 11.41 9.33 -7.25
CA ARG A 511 11.34 10.74 -6.85
C ARG A 511 11.55 10.89 -5.35
N PHE A 512 10.54 10.61 -4.53
CA PHE A 512 10.58 10.89 -3.10
C PHE A 512 10.99 9.68 -2.25
N GLY A 513 11.83 9.89 -1.22
CA GLY A 513 12.04 8.97 -0.10
C GLY A 513 11.03 9.20 1.02
N THR A 514 11.47 9.58 2.21
CA THR A 514 10.66 10.26 3.23
C THR A 514 10.28 11.64 2.70
N TYR A 515 9.01 11.86 2.35
CA TYR A 515 8.58 13.19 1.88
C TYR A 515 7.17 13.61 2.32
N VAL A 516 7.05 14.91 2.58
CA VAL A 516 5.77 15.57 2.83
C VAL A 516 5.55 16.67 1.79
N LEU A 517 4.50 16.52 1.00
CA LEU A 517 4.15 17.44 -0.07
C LEU A 517 3.05 18.40 0.40
N ALA A 518 3.30 19.71 0.22
CA ALA A 518 2.47 20.88 0.56
C ALA A 518 2.87 21.63 1.85
N ASN A 519 1.90 22.27 2.52
CA ASN A 519 2.05 23.08 3.72
C ASN A 519 1.74 22.25 4.97
N VAL A 520 2.75 21.89 5.76
CA VAL A 520 2.55 21.09 6.97
C VAL A 520 3.11 21.82 8.19
N PHE A 521 2.19 22.36 8.98
CA PHE A 521 2.46 23.15 10.17
C PHE A 521 1.60 22.63 11.32
N PRO A 522 1.96 21.50 11.94
CA PRO A 522 1.10 20.85 12.93
C PRO A 522 0.67 21.82 14.04
N LYS A 523 -0.61 21.76 14.43
CA LYS A 523 -1.20 22.63 15.45
C LYS A 523 -1.82 21.84 16.60
N LYS A 524 -2.00 22.52 17.73
CA LYS A 524 -2.81 22.01 18.85
C LYS A 524 -4.30 22.09 18.46
N THR A 525 -4.85 20.98 17.99
CA THR A 525 -6.26 20.82 17.62
C THR A 525 -6.98 19.91 18.60
N ASP A 526 -8.31 19.91 18.57
CA ASP A 526 -9.18 19.10 19.43
C ASP A 526 -9.65 17.78 18.75
N ARG A 527 -8.91 17.32 17.74
CA ARG A 527 -9.16 16.06 17.02
C ARG A 527 -9.08 14.86 17.96
N SER A 528 -10.00 13.92 17.81
CA SER A 528 -10.05 12.69 18.61
C SER A 528 -10.79 11.56 17.89
N VAL A 529 -10.57 10.33 18.34
CA VAL A 529 -11.32 9.15 17.84
C VAL A 529 -12.81 9.30 18.10
N ASP A 530 -13.21 9.87 19.25
CA ASP A 530 -14.62 10.10 19.60
C ASP A 530 -15.32 11.09 18.64
N LYS A 531 -14.56 12.00 18.04
CA LYS A 531 -15.02 12.92 16.98
C LYS A 531 -14.82 12.37 15.57
N ASN A 532 -14.57 11.06 15.42
CA ASN A 532 -14.25 10.42 14.14
C ASN A 532 -13.06 11.10 13.44
N GLY A 533 -12.09 11.57 14.22
CA GLY A 533 -10.92 12.30 13.75
C GLY A 533 -11.14 13.77 13.37
N LEU A 534 -12.35 14.30 13.47
CA LEU A 534 -12.63 15.66 13.03
C LEU A 534 -12.18 16.74 14.05
N PRO A 535 -11.57 17.84 13.61
CA PRO A 535 -11.32 19.02 14.43
C PRO A 535 -12.54 19.95 14.49
N THR A 536 -12.62 20.75 15.55
CA THR A 536 -13.32 22.03 15.48
C THR A 536 -12.46 22.98 14.65
N LEU A 537 -12.97 23.45 13.50
CA LEU A 537 -12.19 24.26 12.54
C LEU A 537 -11.57 25.54 13.14
N SER A 538 -12.16 26.12 14.19
CA SER A 538 -11.58 27.29 14.87
C SER A 538 -10.27 26.99 15.62
N THR A 539 -9.98 25.72 15.90
CA THR A 539 -8.71 25.28 16.50
C THR A 539 -7.59 25.13 15.46
N CYS A 540 -7.94 25.09 14.17
CA CYS A 540 -7.03 25.01 13.03
C CYS A 540 -6.44 26.38 12.66
N ARG A 541 -5.93 27.12 13.64
CA ARG A 541 -5.37 28.47 13.45
C ARG A 541 -3.89 28.49 13.79
N GLU A 542 -3.16 29.38 13.11
CA GLU A 542 -1.74 29.61 13.38
C GLU A 542 -1.48 30.12 14.80
N TRP A 543 -2.37 30.98 15.28
CA TRP A 543 -2.25 31.66 16.56
C TRP A 543 -3.44 31.31 17.48
N THR A 544 -3.17 31.23 18.77
CA THR A 544 -4.22 31.12 19.79
C THR A 544 -5.03 32.42 19.85
N THR A 545 -6.15 32.42 20.57
CA THR A 545 -6.95 33.65 20.79
C THR A 545 -6.16 34.76 21.49
N ASN A 546 -5.06 34.43 22.16
CA ASN A 546 -4.19 35.37 22.86
C ASN A 546 -3.00 35.84 22.00
N GLY A 547 -2.90 35.38 20.74
CA GLY A 547 -1.81 35.72 19.83
C GLY A 547 -0.54 34.88 20.01
N GLU A 548 -0.60 33.78 20.76
CA GLU A 548 0.53 32.86 20.93
C GLU A 548 0.62 31.86 19.77
N ASP A 549 1.82 31.40 19.44
CA ASP A 549 2.04 30.39 18.40
C ASP A 549 1.35 29.07 18.78
N ASN A 550 0.39 28.64 17.95
CA ASN A 550 -0.39 27.42 18.17
C ASN A 550 0.30 26.16 17.59
N GLY A 551 1.57 26.25 17.23
CA GLY A 551 2.40 25.15 16.75
C GLY A 551 2.46 23.95 17.70
N LEU A 552 2.67 22.77 17.12
CA LEU A 552 2.84 21.51 17.82
C LEU A 552 4.06 20.75 17.24
N PRO A 553 5.24 20.87 17.85
CA PRO A 553 6.44 20.15 17.43
C PRO A 553 6.23 18.65 17.23
N ALA A 554 6.76 18.13 16.13
CA ALA A 554 6.77 16.72 15.77
C ALA A 554 8.14 16.31 15.23
N THR A 555 8.46 15.02 15.32
CA THR A 555 9.78 14.49 14.95
C THR A 555 9.64 13.26 14.06
N PHE A 556 10.42 13.22 12.97
CA PHE A 556 10.72 12.01 12.21
C PHE A 556 12.02 11.44 12.76
N MET A 557 11.99 10.19 13.23
CA MET A 557 13.08 9.60 14.00
C MET A 557 13.66 8.38 13.29
N HIS A 558 14.98 8.23 13.28
CA HIS A 558 15.64 6.99 12.82
C HIS A 558 15.31 6.52 11.39
N ASN A 559 14.69 7.38 10.56
CA ASN A 559 14.43 7.03 9.18
C ASN A 559 15.74 6.94 8.39
N ILE A 560 15.75 6.07 7.38
CA ILE A 560 16.88 5.86 6.48
C ILE A 560 16.40 6.05 5.05
N ASP A 561 17.08 6.92 4.32
CA ASP A 561 16.76 7.24 2.94
C ASP A 561 18.01 7.10 2.05
N TYR A 562 17.94 6.33 0.97
CA TYR A 562 19.06 6.25 0.02
C TYR A 562 18.64 5.97 -1.42
N GLY A 563 19.41 6.48 -2.38
CA GLY A 563 19.16 6.25 -3.80
C GLY A 563 17.88 6.91 -4.35
N ASN A 564 17.34 7.89 -3.64
CA ASN A 564 16.15 8.67 -4.01
C ASN A 564 16.55 9.98 -4.71
N VAL A 565 15.59 10.68 -5.34
CA VAL A 565 15.86 12.01 -5.92
C VAL A 565 15.68 13.11 -4.88
N PHE A 566 14.66 13.02 -4.04
CA PHE A 566 14.33 14.00 -3.01
C PHE A 566 13.93 13.32 -1.70
N VAL A 567 14.39 13.86 -0.59
CA VAL A 567 13.97 13.54 0.78
C VAL A 567 13.67 14.86 1.46
N GLY A 568 12.66 14.95 2.32
CA GLY A 568 12.34 16.20 3.02
C GLY A 568 10.89 16.64 2.86
N GLN A 569 10.68 17.92 2.56
CA GLN A 569 9.37 18.53 2.54
C GLN A 569 9.34 19.77 1.67
N TYR A 570 8.13 20.19 1.29
CA TYR A 570 7.95 21.48 0.63
C TYR A 570 7.91 22.62 1.67
N ASN A 571 6.74 22.99 2.15
CA ASN A 571 6.57 24.03 3.17
C ASN A 571 6.24 23.37 4.50
N ALA A 572 7.11 23.45 5.51
CA ALA A 572 6.80 22.87 6.80
C ALA A 572 7.49 23.56 7.97
N GLY A 573 6.80 23.61 9.11
CA GLY A 573 7.31 24.13 10.37
C GLY A 573 6.99 23.19 11.52
N ASP A 574 7.69 23.36 12.64
CA ASP A 574 7.55 22.49 13.81
C ASP A 574 7.84 21.00 13.51
N LEU A 575 8.63 20.70 12.47
CA LEU A 575 9.04 19.34 12.08
C LEU A 575 10.53 19.16 12.30
N GLN A 576 10.94 18.14 13.06
CA GLN A 576 12.34 17.81 13.27
C GLN A 576 12.71 16.49 12.59
N TYR A 577 13.86 16.44 11.92
CA TYR A 577 14.52 15.19 11.54
C TYR A 577 15.56 14.85 12.60
N ARG A 578 15.40 13.71 13.28
CA ARG A 578 16.31 13.30 14.35
C ARG A 578 16.82 11.88 14.15
N PHE A 579 18.13 11.67 14.35
CA PHE A 579 18.77 10.38 14.03
C PHE A 579 18.48 9.90 12.60
N HIS A 580 18.22 10.85 11.69
CA HIS A 580 17.92 10.56 10.31
C HIS A 580 19.21 10.25 9.56
N THR A 581 19.16 9.27 8.68
CA THR A 581 20.26 8.98 7.77
C THR A 581 19.79 9.14 6.33
N SER A 582 20.43 10.02 5.57
CA SER A 582 20.14 10.21 4.15
C SER A 582 21.43 10.22 3.35
N ILE A 583 21.56 9.30 2.40
CA ILE A 583 22.83 9.02 1.72
C ILE A 583 22.60 8.66 0.25
N GLU A 584 23.48 9.11 -0.64
CA GLU A 584 23.40 8.78 -2.08
C GLU A 584 22.02 9.16 -2.67
N ASN A 585 21.36 10.17 -2.10
CA ASN A 585 20.19 10.82 -2.67
C ASN A 585 20.65 12.04 -3.47
N ASN A 586 19.94 12.39 -4.55
CA ASN A 586 20.25 13.63 -5.26
C ASN A 586 20.08 14.84 -4.33
N ASN A 587 18.94 14.93 -3.65
CA ASN A 587 18.72 15.83 -2.52
C ASN A 587 18.56 15.02 -1.24
N LEU A 588 19.54 15.17 -0.36
CA LEU A 588 19.63 14.58 0.97
C LEU A 588 18.56 15.11 1.92
N ILE A 589 18.28 16.41 1.81
CA ILE A 589 17.09 17.11 2.29
C ILE A 589 16.77 18.18 1.26
N TYR A 590 15.50 18.30 0.91
CA TYR A 590 14.91 19.43 0.23
C TYR A 590 13.86 20.02 1.16
N TRP A 591 14.00 21.30 1.48
CA TRP A 591 13.07 22.03 2.33
C TRP A 591 12.92 23.44 1.76
N LYS A 592 11.68 23.86 1.45
CA LYS A 592 11.43 25.17 0.83
C LYS A 592 11.27 26.28 1.87
N GLU A 593 10.30 26.16 2.77
CA GLU A 593 10.00 27.17 3.80
C GLU A 593 9.86 26.54 5.19
N THR A 594 10.27 27.28 6.22
CA THR A 594 10.09 26.89 7.61
C THR A 594 9.90 28.09 8.54
N LYS A 595 9.73 27.82 9.83
CA LYS A 595 9.75 28.79 10.93
C LYS A 595 10.58 28.25 12.09
N ASN A 596 10.86 29.10 13.09
CA ASN A 596 11.36 28.64 14.39
C ASN A 596 10.33 27.72 15.06
N PHE A 597 10.80 26.76 15.87
CA PHE A 597 9.90 25.87 16.62
C PHE A 597 9.12 26.64 17.68
N GLN A 598 7.86 26.25 17.86
CA GLN A 598 6.98 26.79 18.89
C GLN A 598 7.56 26.64 20.30
N ASP A 599 8.31 25.56 20.56
CA ASP A 599 8.94 25.29 21.85
C ASP A 599 10.18 26.16 22.14
N GLY A 600 10.68 26.91 21.15
CA GLY A 600 11.83 27.78 21.25
C GLY A 600 13.19 27.08 21.47
N CYS A 601 13.25 25.75 21.46
CA CYS A 601 14.44 24.99 21.82
C CYS A 601 14.82 23.91 20.79
N SER A 602 13.87 23.40 20.00
CA SER A 602 14.12 22.33 19.04
C SER A 602 14.86 22.83 17.79
N SER A 603 15.79 22.00 17.32
CA SER A 603 16.47 22.16 16.03
C SER A 603 15.70 21.48 14.90
N HIS A 604 15.88 21.93 13.66
CA HIS A 604 15.24 21.33 12.48
C HIS A 604 15.82 19.96 12.14
N ILE A 605 17.13 19.81 12.33
CA ILE A 605 17.81 18.53 12.16
C ILE A 605 18.78 18.31 13.31
N ALA A 606 18.68 17.16 13.96
CA ALA A 606 19.48 16.79 15.13
C ALA A 606 20.07 15.39 15.01
N ASP A 607 21.28 15.19 15.52
CA ASP A 607 21.91 13.87 15.73
C ASP A 607 21.91 12.99 14.45
N SER A 608 22.04 13.60 13.28
CA SER A 608 21.74 12.96 11.99
C SER A 608 22.98 12.85 11.08
N PHE A 609 22.94 11.89 10.14
CA PHE A 609 24.02 11.63 9.20
C PHE A 609 23.59 11.86 7.75
N TYR A 610 24.42 12.59 7.02
CA TYR A 610 24.19 12.93 5.62
C TYR A 610 25.45 12.68 4.80
N GLY A 611 25.29 12.07 3.62
CA GLY A 611 26.43 11.75 2.77
C GLY A 611 26.14 11.66 1.29
N SER A 612 27.03 12.19 0.46
CA SER A 612 27.00 12.03 -1.00
C SER A 612 25.69 12.52 -1.63
N GLY A 613 25.49 13.84 -1.65
CA GLY A 613 24.29 14.49 -2.21
C GLY A 613 24.15 15.95 -1.78
N ASN A 614 22.98 16.55 -2.02
CA ASN A 614 22.72 17.97 -1.77
C ASN A 614 21.75 18.23 -0.60
N LEU A 615 22.08 19.15 0.30
CA LEU A 615 21.17 19.71 1.29
C LEU A 615 20.64 21.04 0.78
N ALA A 616 19.45 21.00 0.17
CA ALA A 616 18.69 22.17 -0.26
C ALA A 616 17.87 22.71 0.93
N LEU A 617 18.48 23.63 1.67
CA LEU A 617 17.95 24.19 2.91
C LEU A 617 16.95 25.33 2.63
N PRO A 618 16.01 25.61 3.55
CA PRO A 618 14.89 26.51 3.27
C PRO A 618 15.32 27.96 3.11
N GLY A 619 14.57 28.67 2.26
CA GLY A 619 14.49 30.13 2.29
C GLY A 619 13.39 30.60 3.25
N GLY A 620 13.40 31.88 3.63
CA GLY A 620 12.31 32.49 4.40
C GLY A 620 12.69 33.01 5.80
N HIS A 621 11.69 33.15 6.68
CA HIS A 621 11.80 33.84 7.97
C HIS A 621 12.07 32.88 9.13
N GLY A 622 13.27 32.96 9.73
CA GLY A 622 13.64 32.21 10.93
C GLY A 622 15.09 31.72 10.89
N ALA A 623 15.51 31.03 11.96
CA ALA A 623 16.75 30.29 11.98
C ALA A 623 16.49 28.84 11.53
N PHE A 624 17.33 28.29 10.67
CA PHE A 624 17.37 26.86 10.38
C PHE A 624 18.50 26.23 11.20
N ILE A 625 18.16 25.39 12.16
CA ILE A 625 19.13 24.91 13.15
C ILE A 625 19.50 23.46 12.85
N LEU A 626 20.81 23.25 12.67
CA LEU A 626 21.46 21.96 12.49
C LEU A 626 22.27 21.64 13.75
N GLU A 627 22.00 20.51 14.40
CA GLU A 627 22.58 20.14 15.69
C GLU A 627 23.21 18.74 15.64
N ASN A 628 24.42 18.58 16.18
CA ASN A 628 25.13 17.28 16.22
C ASN A 628 25.12 16.52 14.88
N MET A 629 25.47 17.24 13.82
CA MET A 629 25.45 16.69 12.47
C MET A 629 26.74 15.99 12.11
N VAL A 630 26.63 14.88 11.38
CA VAL A 630 27.77 14.25 10.71
C VAL A 630 27.57 14.33 9.21
N PHE A 631 28.57 14.86 8.51
CA PHE A 631 28.60 14.96 7.05
C PHE A 631 29.80 14.18 6.52
N ASN A 632 29.62 13.42 5.44
CA ASN A 632 30.76 12.90 4.68
C ASN A 632 31.32 13.98 3.73
N ASN A 633 32.47 13.71 3.09
CA ASN A 633 33.18 14.69 2.25
C ASN A 633 32.47 15.05 0.91
N GLN A 634 31.23 14.60 0.69
CA GLN A 634 30.49 14.77 -0.57
C GLN A 634 29.10 15.37 -0.34
N VAL A 635 28.92 16.16 0.71
CA VAL A 635 27.67 16.89 0.97
C VAL A 635 27.80 18.32 0.45
N HIS A 636 26.88 18.71 -0.43
CA HIS A 636 26.73 20.07 -0.92
C HIS A 636 25.63 20.78 -0.11
N PHE A 637 25.81 22.08 0.12
CA PHE A 637 24.82 22.93 0.76
C PHE A 637 24.37 24.00 -0.24
N GLU A 638 23.07 24.15 -0.37
CA GLU A 638 22.48 25.26 -1.10
C GLU A 638 21.27 25.81 -0.35
N SER A 639 21.01 27.10 -0.52
CA SER A 639 19.72 27.68 -0.19
C SER A 639 18.77 27.43 -1.34
N SER A 640 17.61 26.84 -1.03
CA SER A 640 16.48 26.76 -1.95
C SER A 640 15.92 28.18 -2.13
N HIS A 641 16.48 28.95 -3.07
CA HIS A 641 16.04 30.31 -3.36
C HIS A 641 14.68 30.27 -4.08
N HIS A 642 13.60 30.14 -3.32
CA HIS A 642 12.27 30.53 -3.78
C HIS A 642 11.94 31.88 -3.15
N CYS A 643 12.17 32.96 -3.89
CA CYS A 643 11.51 34.21 -3.57
C CYS A 643 10.02 34.01 -3.91
N GLN A 644 9.14 33.98 -2.91
CA GLN A 644 7.75 34.41 -3.17
C GLN A 644 7.85 35.89 -3.60
N ILE A 645 7.84 36.14 -4.91
CA ILE A 645 7.73 37.48 -5.49
C ILE A 645 6.26 37.80 -5.66
#